data_AF-Q21Q29-F1
#
_entry.id   AF-Q21Q29-F1
#
_cell.length_a   1.000
_cell.length_b   1.000
_cell.length_c   1.000
_cell.angle_alpha   90.00
_cell.angle_beta   90.00
_cell.angle_gamma   90.00
#
_symmetry.space_group_name_H-M   'P 1'
#
loop_
_entity.id
_entity.type
_entity.pdbx_description
1 polymer ?
#
loop_
_entity_poly.entity_id
_entity_poly.type
_entity_poly.pdbx_seq_one_letter_code
_entity_poly.pdbx_strand_id
1 'polypeptide(L)'
;MSQNVGGRPRNDSGGVQASARLRSRRLDLGLTKIKVANDIGIPKGNYAYLERNFSEHLQNRHLEKLAILLSAPKEWIRTGEGELPPASERAKDPDPPLIEVFTSGNECEVAVRISMRRTEMGITKPQMAKVLEIAVNSYSYLEKRCSPKAQKRHVSAIACVLHASQDWLLYGQGTPPTVPDIKLLAAELEAQSGPQSPELRIVLSQRAKKRRKALGLKVQKCAEQIGVSEAEFSQMEYCLRAVVDQHVEDLWEGVLKVQNGWLRDPRVNETELPLAYLNGAYVKRSALATHDRIALAERAKKRRVALGMKVSECASAAGLNMANFAQNERILRKFPDIDVEAKWEAALLVPAGWLRDQTIEALPLAFPASVLIPGSAYAADAVVTWHTVSKEIRAAAAWLSRKAILRRTTEWGLLTPTEKSWAEIFSVRYGVQGEGQSTLESGGKRVGVTRERIRQIVKKMTERADGLKMPTPRLDELAVEISRLAPATVAQLDIELKHKLGEELTIQSAQRFSVEIFGKKLAKFASSPWSQNQSNLDHVLKSGSQIEDDSLIRSARSVALKMIRGSGAANIHFVCGAVSDELDTEVSIKEVKTAIEMVDGFEWLAEPDGWFWFGNDIGDNRLQNVTKKVMAAADRKVDIDEIYTAMGRSQRGYYKADDSKPFVIEAPSVILAKVLQRTPWLTRIQKNDFFANDETVLQGALSDVEAEIIKVIRANDGVAVKYEIDAHVDRTLDVTTIATANALGKSPCFVQPAKGMYSICGCDIEPHALARAASFADSLFNRGTNATIDDKGYFTFEFELSEYHTKHKFIGMPGSLSRKLSAGEYALEDQAAPAFITKRESGLILLSKMMPRLSQLNAKVGESFRLRINPERMVASLHRVEARSAQ
;
A
#
# COMPACT_ATOMS: atom_id res chain seq x y z
N MET A 1 -33.52 -21.00 -13.40
CA MET A 1 -32.41 -20.67 -12.47
C MET A 1 -31.11 -20.91 -13.23
N SER A 2 -30.56 -19.88 -13.88
CA SER A 2 -29.24 -19.93 -14.51
C SER A 2 -28.35 -18.87 -13.85
N GLN A 3 -27.15 -19.27 -13.44
CA GLN A 3 -26.15 -18.36 -12.89
C GLN A 3 -25.19 -17.94 -14.01
N ASN A 4 -25.05 -16.61 -14.15
CA ASN A 4 -24.21 -15.96 -15.15
C ASN A 4 -22.72 -16.11 -14.83
N VAL A 5 -21.96 -16.57 -15.83
CA VAL A 5 -20.49 -16.63 -15.85
C VAL A 5 -19.94 -15.22 -16.13
N GLY A 6 -18.99 -14.79 -15.30
CA GLY A 6 -18.43 -13.44 -15.31
C GLY A 6 -17.52 -13.16 -16.51
N GLY A 7 -18.02 -12.38 -17.46
CA GLY A 7 -17.21 -11.64 -18.43
C GLY A 7 -16.77 -10.29 -17.85
N ARG A 8 -15.49 -9.92 -18.00
CA ARG A 8 -15.02 -8.57 -17.69
C ARG A 8 -15.77 -7.54 -18.57
N PRO A 9 -16.29 -6.43 -18.02
CA PRO A 9 -16.99 -5.44 -18.82
C PRO A 9 -15.99 -4.73 -19.74
N ARG A 10 -16.35 -4.62 -21.02
CA ARG A 10 -15.69 -3.72 -21.96
C ARG A 10 -15.71 -2.30 -21.38
N ASN A 11 -14.62 -1.54 -21.56
CA ASN A 11 -14.58 -0.13 -21.21
C ASN A 11 -15.65 0.62 -22.01
N ASP A 12 -16.79 0.85 -21.38
CA ASP A 12 -17.88 1.63 -21.95
C ASP A 12 -17.49 3.11 -21.86
N SER A 13 -17.22 3.72 -23.02
CA SER A 13 -16.82 5.12 -23.14
C SER A 13 -17.87 6.07 -22.55
N GLY A 14 -19.13 5.64 -22.44
CA GLY A 14 -20.22 6.40 -21.83
C GLY A 14 -20.01 6.71 -20.34
N GLY A 15 -19.46 5.77 -19.56
CA GLY A 15 -19.28 5.94 -18.11
C GLY A 15 -18.23 7.01 -17.75
N VAL A 16 -17.19 7.13 -18.56
CA VAL A 16 -16.13 8.15 -18.36
C VAL A 16 -16.68 9.55 -18.62
N GLN A 17 -17.46 9.72 -19.68
CA GLN A 17 -18.05 11.01 -20.03
C GLN A 17 -19.10 11.47 -19.00
N ALA A 18 -19.94 10.56 -18.51
CA ALA A 18 -20.91 10.87 -17.44
C ALA A 18 -20.21 11.29 -16.14
N SER A 19 -19.10 10.62 -15.79
CA SER A 19 -18.27 10.99 -14.62
C SER A 19 -17.71 12.42 -14.73
N ALA A 20 -17.27 12.81 -15.92
CA ALA A 20 -16.74 14.14 -16.20
C ALA A 20 -17.82 15.22 -16.10
N ARG A 21 -19.02 14.98 -16.67
CA ARG A 21 -20.18 15.89 -16.58
C ARG A 21 -20.62 16.13 -15.13
N LEU A 22 -20.74 15.06 -14.35
CA LEU A 22 -21.08 15.14 -12.92
C LEU A 22 -20.08 16.01 -12.14
N ARG A 23 -18.78 15.82 -12.39
CA ARG A 23 -17.72 16.58 -11.74
C ARG A 23 -17.75 18.06 -12.14
N SER A 24 -17.94 18.34 -13.42
CA SER A 24 -18.01 19.70 -13.96
C SER A 24 -19.18 20.46 -13.33
N ARG A 25 -20.40 19.91 -13.40
CA ARG A 25 -21.59 20.59 -12.89
C ARG A 25 -21.54 20.83 -11.38
N ARG A 26 -20.95 19.91 -10.61
CA ARG A 26 -20.73 20.13 -9.16
C ARG A 26 -19.84 21.36 -8.93
N LEU A 27 -18.75 21.49 -9.70
CA LEU A 27 -17.82 22.62 -9.56
C LEU A 27 -18.48 23.94 -9.94
N ASP A 28 -19.28 23.95 -11.01
CA ASP A 28 -20.03 25.14 -11.44
C ASP A 28 -21.00 25.64 -10.37
N LEU A 29 -21.56 24.72 -9.56
CA LEU A 29 -22.46 25.05 -8.45
C LEU A 29 -21.73 25.33 -7.11
N GLY A 30 -20.40 25.32 -7.09
CA GLY A 30 -19.61 25.56 -5.86
C GLY A 30 -19.81 24.51 -4.77
N LEU A 31 -20.31 23.32 -5.11
CA LEU A 31 -20.63 22.27 -4.13
C LEU A 31 -19.39 21.46 -3.77
N THR A 32 -19.14 21.23 -2.48
CA THR A 32 -18.07 20.32 -2.06
C THR A 32 -18.50 18.86 -2.20
N LYS A 33 -17.54 17.94 -2.41
CA LYS A 33 -17.82 16.50 -2.46
C LYS A 33 -18.52 15.98 -1.20
N ILE A 34 -18.24 16.59 -0.05
CA ILE A 34 -18.85 16.23 1.24
C ILE A 34 -20.32 16.64 1.25
N LYS A 35 -20.62 17.87 0.81
CA LYS A 35 -22.00 18.37 0.73
C LYS A 35 -22.84 17.49 -0.19
N VAL A 36 -22.34 17.20 -1.40
CA VAL A 36 -23.07 16.33 -2.34
C VAL A 36 -23.29 14.92 -1.79
N ALA A 37 -22.27 14.33 -1.18
CA ALA A 37 -22.38 13.00 -0.58
C ALA A 37 -23.42 12.95 0.54
N ASN A 38 -23.44 13.96 1.42
CA ASN A 38 -24.44 14.08 2.48
C ASN A 38 -25.86 14.26 1.92
N ASP A 39 -26.03 15.14 0.94
CA ASP A 39 -27.34 15.49 0.36
C ASP A 39 -27.96 14.31 -0.42
N ILE A 40 -27.15 13.45 -1.05
CA ILE A 40 -27.65 12.23 -1.72
C ILE A 40 -27.67 11.00 -0.81
N GLY A 41 -27.15 11.11 0.42
CA GLY A 41 -27.16 10.06 1.44
C GLY A 41 -26.16 8.92 1.21
N ILE A 42 -24.95 9.23 0.73
CA ILE A 42 -23.87 8.24 0.56
C ILE A 42 -22.56 8.70 1.22
N PRO A 43 -21.65 7.77 1.59
CA PRO A 43 -20.33 8.15 2.08
C PRO A 43 -19.53 8.95 1.05
N LYS A 44 -18.71 9.91 1.52
CA LYS A 44 -17.82 10.73 0.66
C LYS A 44 -16.96 9.89 -0.30
N GLY A 45 -16.46 8.75 0.16
CA GLY A 45 -15.66 7.83 -0.67
C GLY A 45 -16.43 7.28 -1.86
N ASN A 46 -17.71 6.95 -1.67
CA ASN A 46 -18.59 6.43 -2.72
C ASN A 46 -18.93 7.52 -3.74
N TYR A 47 -19.19 8.75 -3.30
CA TYR A 47 -19.35 9.87 -4.24
C TYR A 47 -18.06 10.18 -5.02
N ALA A 48 -16.90 10.11 -4.37
CA ALA A 48 -15.61 10.27 -5.05
C ALA A 48 -15.35 9.17 -6.09
N TYR A 49 -15.86 7.95 -5.86
CA TYR A 49 -15.85 6.86 -6.83
C TYR A 49 -16.80 7.13 -8.02
N LEU A 50 -18.00 7.67 -7.78
CA LEU A 50 -18.94 8.07 -8.83
C LEU A 50 -18.34 9.11 -9.79
N GLU A 51 -17.56 10.06 -9.28
CA GLU A 51 -16.85 11.04 -10.13
C GLU A 51 -15.69 10.43 -10.95
N ARG A 52 -15.30 9.18 -10.71
CA ARG A 52 -14.24 8.48 -11.44
C ARG A 52 -14.78 7.39 -12.36
N ASN A 53 -15.78 6.66 -11.89
CA ASN A 53 -16.35 5.48 -12.53
C ASN A 53 -17.89 5.49 -12.37
N PHE A 54 -18.57 6.17 -13.29
CA PHE A 54 -20.03 6.25 -13.32
C PHE A 54 -20.61 5.03 -14.05
N SER A 55 -20.71 3.88 -13.36
CA SER A 55 -21.21 2.61 -13.93
C SER A 55 -22.74 2.53 -13.97
N GLU A 56 -23.28 1.79 -14.94
CA GLU A 56 -24.72 1.66 -15.23
C GLU A 56 -25.57 1.26 -14.00
N HIS A 57 -25.06 0.34 -13.17
CA HIS A 57 -25.75 -0.10 -11.95
C HIS A 57 -25.86 1.00 -10.87
N LEU A 58 -24.89 1.91 -10.82
CA LEU A 58 -24.86 3.04 -9.90
C LEU A 58 -25.73 4.21 -10.39
N GLN A 59 -26.00 4.29 -11.70
CA GLN A 59 -26.87 5.30 -12.30
C GLN A 59 -28.28 5.21 -11.68
N ASN A 60 -28.93 4.05 -11.71
CA ASN A 60 -30.35 3.98 -11.36
C ASN A 60 -30.67 4.33 -9.90
N ARG A 61 -29.75 4.10 -8.95
CA ARG A 61 -30.05 4.29 -7.52
C ARG A 61 -29.93 5.73 -7.02
N HIS A 62 -29.03 6.53 -7.61
CA HIS A 62 -28.70 7.87 -7.12
C HIS A 62 -28.91 8.99 -8.15
N LEU A 63 -29.16 8.65 -9.43
CA LEU A 63 -29.30 9.63 -10.50
C LEU A 63 -30.45 10.61 -10.28
N GLU A 64 -31.55 10.19 -9.66
CA GLU A 64 -32.65 11.10 -9.28
C GLU A 64 -32.21 12.18 -8.31
N LYS A 65 -31.55 11.79 -7.22
CA LYS A 65 -31.07 12.73 -6.21
C LYS A 65 -29.97 13.62 -6.76
N LEU A 66 -29.11 13.08 -7.62
CA LEU A 66 -28.07 13.84 -8.32
C LEU A 66 -28.65 14.85 -9.30
N ALA A 67 -29.67 14.47 -10.08
CA ALA A 67 -30.35 15.37 -11.02
C ALA A 67 -31.02 16.55 -10.30
N ILE A 68 -31.71 16.29 -9.19
CA ILE A 68 -32.33 17.33 -8.36
C ILE A 68 -31.27 18.25 -7.76
N LEU A 69 -30.23 17.68 -7.15
CA LEU A 69 -29.19 18.45 -6.47
C LEU A 69 -28.35 19.30 -7.43
N LEU A 70 -28.01 18.74 -8.59
CA LEU A 70 -27.21 19.41 -9.62
C LEU A 70 -28.05 20.31 -10.55
N SER A 71 -29.37 20.35 -10.34
CA SER A 71 -30.32 21.08 -11.20
C SER A 71 -30.03 20.78 -12.68
N ALA A 72 -29.98 19.49 -13.02
CA ALA A 72 -29.64 18.99 -14.34
C ALA A 72 -30.54 17.80 -14.69
N PRO A 73 -31.03 17.69 -15.94
CA PRO A 73 -31.80 16.52 -16.38
C PRO A 73 -31.03 15.20 -16.22
N LYS A 74 -31.74 14.10 -15.93
CA LYS A 74 -31.12 12.76 -15.80
C LYS A 74 -30.37 12.35 -17.07
N GLU A 75 -30.95 12.65 -18.24
CA GLU A 75 -30.36 12.32 -19.55
C GLU A 75 -29.11 13.14 -19.84
N TRP A 76 -29.05 14.40 -19.38
CA TRP A 76 -27.84 15.19 -19.51
C TRP A 76 -26.68 14.57 -18.72
N ILE A 77 -26.94 14.05 -17.52
CA ILE A 77 -25.92 13.36 -16.73
C ILE A 77 -25.48 12.07 -17.45
N ARG A 78 -26.42 11.29 -18.00
CA ARG A 78 -26.17 10.00 -18.66
C ARG A 78 -25.50 10.12 -20.01
N THR A 79 -26.16 10.75 -20.97
CA THR A 79 -25.77 10.80 -22.38
C THR A 79 -25.17 12.15 -22.76
N GLY A 80 -25.49 13.21 -22.01
CA GLY A 80 -25.16 14.59 -22.37
C GLY A 80 -26.26 15.29 -23.15
N GLU A 81 -27.40 14.63 -23.36
CA GLU A 81 -28.54 15.18 -24.10
C GLU A 81 -29.47 15.99 -23.18
N GLY A 82 -29.90 17.16 -23.64
CA GLY A 82 -30.80 18.09 -22.93
C GLY A 82 -30.15 19.43 -22.60
N GLU A 83 -30.97 20.48 -22.48
CA GLU A 83 -30.49 21.81 -22.11
C GLU A 83 -30.17 21.89 -20.61
N LEU A 84 -28.97 22.37 -20.30
CA LEU A 84 -28.51 22.59 -18.93
C LEU A 84 -28.96 24.00 -18.49
N PRO A 85 -29.80 24.15 -17.45
CA PRO A 85 -30.24 25.48 -17.03
C PRO A 85 -29.05 26.32 -16.52
N PRO A 86 -29.02 27.63 -16.81
CA PRO A 86 -27.95 28.53 -16.40
C PRO A 86 -27.81 28.54 -14.87
N ALA A 87 -26.57 28.57 -14.38
CA ALA A 87 -26.27 28.45 -12.94
C ALA A 87 -26.87 29.60 -12.09
N SER A 88 -27.37 30.67 -12.72
CA SER A 88 -27.87 31.89 -12.09
C SER A 88 -29.33 31.84 -11.60
N GLU A 89 -30.09 30.78 -11.90
CA GLU A 89 -31.55 30.77 -11.65
C GLU A 89 -31.99 30.18 -10.31
N ARG A 90 -31.07 29.79 -9.41
CA ARG A 90 -31.47 29.40 -8.05
C ARG A 90 -31.61 30.63 -7.15
N ALA A 91 -32.87 30.98 -6.90
CA ALA A 91 -33.40 32.01 -6.03
C ALA A 91 -32.61 32.21 -4.73
N LYS A 92 -32.32 33.49 -4.47
CA LYS A 92 -32.12 34.05 -3.13
C LYS A 92 -33.40 33.81 -2.32
N ASP A 93 -33.34 32.93 -1.33
CA ASP A 93 -34.32 32.96 -0.23
C ASP A 93 -33.83 33.99 0.81
N PRO A 94 -34.76 34.76 1.43
CA PRO A 94 -34.44 35.88 2.29
C PRO A 94 -33.99 35.42 3.69
N ASP A 95 -32.90 35.99 4.18
CA ASP A 95 -32.46 35.87 5.57
C ASP A 95 -33.55 36.40 6.53
N PRO A 96 -33.79 35.76 7.70
CA PRO A 96 -34.66 36.29 8.74
C PRO A 96 -34.05 37.55 9.40
N PRO A 97 -34.87 38.41 10.02
CA PRO A 97 -34.50 39.79 10.32
C PRO A 97 -33.34 39.91 11.31
N LEU A 98 -32.44 40.84 10.98
CA LEU A 98 -31.32 41.30 11.80
C LEU A 98 -31.80 41.72 13.19
N ILE A 99 -31.56 40.86 14.18
CA ILE A 99 -31.45 41.27 15.57
C ILE A 99 -30.13 42.04 15.68
N GLU A 100 -30.20 43.29 16.17
CA GLU A 100 -29.05 44.14 16.42
C GLU A 100 -27.94 43.36 17.13
N VAL A 101 -26.83 43.21 16.41
CA VAL A 101 -25.64 42.52 16.88
C VAL A 101 -25.03 43.35 18.00
N PHE A 102 -25.24 42.91 19.25
CA PHE A 102 -24.33 43.25 20.34
C PHE A 102 -22.93 42.82 19.91
N THR A 103 -22.06 43.80 19.64
CA THR A 103 -20.69 43.56 19.21
C THR A 103 -19.96 42.69 20.23
N SER A 104 -19.26 41.66 19.76
CA SER A 104 -18.54 40.66 20.56
C SER A 104 -17.44 41.21 21.47
N GLY A 105 -17.22 42.53 21.50
CA GLY A 105 -16.23 43.19 22.34
C GLY A 105 -16.60 43.23 23.83
N ASN A 106 -17.90 43.30 24.18
CA ASN A 106 -18.29 43.58 25.56
C ASN A 106 -18.19 42.36 26.52
N GLU A 107 -18.25 41.12 26.02
CA GLU A 107 -18.22 39.91 26.88
C GLU A 107 -16.93 39.74 27.68
N CYS A 108 -15.80 40.10 27.07
CA CYS A 108 -14.47 39.96 27.67
C CYS A 108 -14.20 41.08 28.68
N GLU A 109 -14.63 42.31 28.39
CA GLU A 109 -14.42 43.45 29.28
C GLU A 109 -15.19 43.29 30.60
N VAL A 110 -16.46 42.85 30.53
CA VAL A 110 -17.25 42.54 31.72
C VAL A 110 -16.58 41.46 32.57
N ALA A 111 -16.08 40.40 31.94
CA ALA A 111 -15.39 39.31 32.62
C ALA A 111 -14.09 39.78 33.32
N VAL A 112 -13.34 40.70 32.70
CA VAL A 112 -12.13 41.31 33.27
C VAL A 112 -12.47 42.17 34.49
N ARG A 113 -13.49 43.03 34.42
CA ARG A 113 -13.92 43.88 35.55
C ARG A 113 -14.34 43.06 36.76
N ILE A 114 -15.09 41.98 36.54
CA ILE A 114 -15.49 41.02 37.61
C ILE A 114 -14.25 40.40 38.27
N SER A 115 -13.31 39.90 37.46
CA SER A 115 -12.10 39.24 37.96
C SER A 115 -11.18 40.19 38.74
N MET A 116 -11.00 41.42 38.24
CA MET A 116 -10.20 42.45 38.89
C MET A 116 -10.79 42.81 40.26
N ARG A 117 -12.07 43.17 40.30
CA ARG A 117 -12.70 43.64 41.54
C ARG A 117 -12.79 42.54 42.60
N ARG A 118 -13.06 41.28 42.20
CA ARG A 118 -13.00 40.14 43.12
C ARG A 118 -11.61 40.03 43.77
N THR A 119 -10.55 40.21 42.98
CA THR A 119 -9.17 40.08 43.46
C THR A 119 -8.78 41.22 44.39
N GLU A 120 -9.22 42.45 44.10
CA GLU A 120 -9.05 43.61 44.99
C GLU A 120 -9.68 43.39 46.37
N MET A 121 -10.84 42.73 46.42
CA MET A 121 -11.53 42.41 47.67
C MET A 121 -10.99 41.17 48.40
N GLY A 122 -10.00 40.48 47.83
CA GLY A 122 -9.47 39.24 48.41
C GLY A 122 -10.45 38.05 48.41
N ILE A 123 -11.56 38.13 47.67
CA ILE A 123 -12.58 37.07 47.61
C ILE A 123 -12.06 35.94 46.72
N THR A 124 -12.06 34.70 47.18
CA THR A 124 -11.65 33.55 46.35
C THR A 124 -12.76 33.12 45.38
N LYS A 125 -12.40 32.47 44.26
CA LYS A 125 -13.40 31.95 43.29
C LYS A 125 -14.42 30.99 43.91
N PRO A 126 -14.05 30.07 44.83
CA PRO A 126 -15.02 29.23 45.52
C PRO A 126 -15.98 30.01 46.42
N GLN A 127 -15.51 31.06 47.09
CA GLN A 127 -16.38 31.94 47.88
C GLN A 127 -17.39 32.65 46.98
N MET A 128 -16.95 33.21 45.86
CA MET A 128 -17.86 33.87 44.92
C MET A 128 -18.88 32.91 44.30
N ALA A 129 -18.45 31.71 43.90
CA ALA A 129 -19.34 30.68 43.38
C ALA A 129 -20.38 30.22 44.41
N LYS A 130 -19.98 30.11 45.69
CA LYS A 130 -20.89 29.77 46.80
C LYS A 130 -21.95 30.85 47.02
N VAL A 131 -21.57 32.13 46.98
CA VAL A 131 -22.51 33.25 47.16
C VAL A 131 -23.49 33.38 45.99
N LEU A 132 -23.04 33.05 44.77
CA LEU A 132 -23.88 33.08 43.57
C LEU A 132 -24.69 31.79 43.34
N GLU A 133 -24.59 30.80 44.24
CA GLU A 133 -25.22 29.48 44.14
C GLU A 133 -24.97 28.76 42.81
N ILE A 134 -23.75 28.88 42.28
CA ILE A 134 -23.32 28.19 41.05
C ILE A 134 -22.08 27.35 41.30
N ALA A 135 -21.84 26.35 40.46
CA ALA A 135 -20.62 25.56 40.53
C ALA A 135 -19.37 26.45 40.32
N VAL A 136 -18.27 26.14 41.01
CA VAL A 136 -16.99 26.88 40.91
C VAL A 136 -16.48 26.94 39.46
N ASN A 137 -16.70 25.88 38.68
CA ASN A 137 -16.36 25.83 37.26
C ASN A 137 -17.24 26.77 36.42
N SER A 138 -18.53 26.89 36.75
CA SER A 138 -19.45 27.82 36.09
C SER A 138 -19.06 29.27 36.38
N TYR A 139 -18.72 29.60 37.62
CA TYR A 139 -18.19 30.94 37.96
C TYR A 139 -16.84 31.21 37.27
N SER A 140 -15.94 30.21 37.23
CA SER A 140 -14.66 30.33 36.52
C SER A 140 -14.83 30.56 35.01
N TYR A 141 -15.95 30.10 34.44
CA TYR A 141 -16.31 30.40 33.06
C TYR A 141 -16.82 31.83 32.92
N LEU A 142 -17.63 32.34 33.85
CA LEU A 142 -18.09 33.74 33.86
C LEU A 142 -16.92 34.74 33.88
N GLU A 143 -15.87 34.47 34.66
CA GLU A 143 -14.66 35.30 34.70
C GLU A 143 -13.79 35.22 33.45
N LYS A 144 -13.98 34.21 32.60
CA LYS A 144 -13.30 34.09 31.31
C LYS A 144 -14.12 34.67 30.17
N ARG A 145 -15.44 34.53 30.26
CA ARG A 145 -16.39 34.94 29.23
C ARG A 145 -17.78 35.09 29.83
N CYS A 146 -18.23 36.34 29.97
CA CYS A 146 -19.57 36.63 30.48
C CYS A 146 -20.51 36.86 29.30
N SER A 147 -21.09 35.79 28.74
CA SER A 147 -22.03 35.87 27.59
C SER A 147 -23.27 36.73 27.92
N PRO A 148 -23.97 37.35 26.94
CA PRO A 148 -25.18 38.15 27.17
C PRO A 148 -26.25 37.43 27.99
N LYS A 149 -26.44 36.12 27.75
CA LYS A 149 -27.37 35.28 28.51
C LYS A 149 -26.95 35.14 29.97
N ALA A 150 -25.64 35.04 30.23
CA ALA A 150 -25.08 34.98 31.56
C ALA A 150 -25.09 36.34 32.27
N GLN A 151 -24.82 37.44 31.54
CA GLN A 151 -24.94 38.80 32.03
C GLN A 151 -26.37 39.06 32.52
N LYS A 152 -27.38 38.77 31.69
CA LYS A 152 -28.80 38.93 32.06
C LYS A 152 -29.19 38.12 33.31
N ARG A 153 -28.55 36.97 33.53
CA ARG A 153 -28.88 36.06 34.64
C ARG A 153 -28.13 36.36 35.94
N HIS A 154 -26.88 36.81 35.87
CA HIS A 154 -25.98 36.83 37.03
C HIS A 154 -25.37 38.21 37.34
N VAL A 155 -25.43 39.20 36.44
CA VAL A 155 -24.66 40.44 36.63
C VAL A 155 -25.12 41.26 37.83
N SER A 156 -26.42 41.29 38.13
CA SER A 156 -26.96 42.00 39.29
C SER A 156 -26.47 41.40 40.62
N ALA A 157 -26.47 40.06 40.71
CA ALA A 157 -25.95 39.35 41.88
C ALA A 157 -24.43 39.55 42.04
N ILE A 158 -23.68 39.50 40.93
CA ILE A 158 -22.22 39.75 40.94
C ILE A 158 -21.91 41.20 41.36
N ALA A 159 -22.68 42.18 40.88
CA ALA A 159 -22.57 43.59 41.25
C ALA A 159 -22.73 43.79 42.76
N CYS A 160 -23.76 43.15 43.34
CA CYS A 160 -24.04 43.22 44.76
C CYS A 160 -22.88 42.68 45.62
N VAL A 161 -22.35 41.50 45.30
CA VAL A 161 -21.24 40.88 46.07
C VAL A 161 -19.94 41.66 45.96
N LEU A 162 -19.70 42.29 44.81
CA LEU A 162 -18.50 43.09 44.56
C LEU A 162 -18.60 44.55 45.02
N HIS A 163 -19.74 44.93 45.63
CA HIS A 163 -20.08 46.31 45.96
C HIS A 163 -19.85 47.27 44.79
N ALA A 164 -20.24 46.87 43.57
CA ALA A 164 -20.12 47.65 42.35
C ALA A 164 -21.51 47.90 41.75
N SER A 165 -21.67 49.00 40.99
CA SER A 165 -22.91 49.20 40.24
C SER A 165 -22.96 48.25 39.04
N GLN A 166 -24.16 47.88 38.62
CA GLN A 166 -24.36 47.04 37.43
C GLN A 166 -23.84 47.72 36.17
N ASP A 167 -23.98 49.05 36.08
CA ASP A 167 -23.50 49.84 34.94
C ASP A 167 -21.97 49.92 34.88
N TRP A 168 -21.30 49.95 36.04
CA TRP A 168 -19.84 49.88 36.08
C TRP A 168 -19.35 48.51 35.60
N LEU A 169 -20.01 47.42 36.00
CA LEU A 169 -19.64 46.09 35.52
C LEU A 169 -19.90 45.93 34.02
N LEU A 170 -21.08 46.33 33.51
CA LEU A 170 -21.47 46.13 32.12
C LEU A 170 -20.78 47.08 31.15
N TYR A 171 -20.64 48.36 31.52
CA TYR A 171 -20.23 49.41 30.59
C TYR A 171 -18.98 50.17 31.05
N GLY A 172 -18.49 49.91 32.27
CA GLY A 172 -17.36 50.67 32.83
C GLY A 172 -17.72 52.11 33.19
N GLN A 173 -19.01 52.45 33.20
CA GLN A 173 -19.51 53.80 33.49
C GLN A 173 -19.99 53.87 34.95
N GLY A 174 -19.55 54.89 35.69
CA GLY A 174 -19.89 55.11 37.11
C GLY A 174 -18.66 55.19 38.03
N THR A 175 -18.87 55.60 39.27
CA THR A 175 -17.81 55.77 40.29
C THR A 175 -17.24 54.42 40.77
N PRO A 176 -15.92 54.21 40.71
CA PRO A 176 -15.30 52.97 41.19
C PRO A 176 -15.40 52.85 42.73
N PRO A 177 -15.60 51.64 43.30
CA PRO A 177 -15.92 51.50 44.73
C PRO A 177 -14.69 51.52 45.66
N THR A 178 -14.79 52.21 46.81
CA THR A 178 -13.72 52.40 47.82
C THR A 178 -13.55 51.21 48.80
N VAL A 179 -12.34 51.03 49.37
CA VAL A 179 -11.91 49.87 50.22
C VAL A 179 -11.83 50.26 51.72
N PRO A 180 -12.22 49.43 52.72
CA PRO A 180 -12.05 49.72 54.16
C PRO A 180 -10.72 49.21 54.79
N ASP A 181 -10.24 49.88 55.85
CA ASP A 181 -8.89 49.77 56.45
C ASP A 181 -8.77 48.74 57.62
N ILE A 182 -7.68 47.96 57.69
CA ILE A 182 -7.48 46.75 58.52
C ILE A 182 -6.38 46.93 59.60
N LYS A 183 -5.74 48.10 59.71
CA LYS A 183 -4.52 48.29 60.53
C LYS A 183 -4.66 48.24 62.05
N LEU A 184 -5.84 48.08 62.64
CA LEU A 184 -6.04 48.32 64.07
C LEU A 184 -5.80 47.13 65.03
N LEU A 185 -5.49 45.92 64.55
CA LEU A 185 -5.52 44.71 65.40
C LEU A 185 -4.16 44.18 65.90
N ALA A 186 -3.03 44.75 65.48
CA ALA A 186 -1.71 44.14 65.70
C ALA A 186 -0.92 44.70 66.91
N ALA A 187 -1.40 45.77 67.57
CA ALA A 187 -0.56 46.55 68.49
C ALA A 187 -0.59 46.11 69.97
N GLU A 188 -1.47 45.19 70.39
CA GLU A 188 -1.74 44.95 71.83
C GLU A 188 -0.98 43.79 72.50
N LEU A 189 -0.07 43.10 71.81
CA LEU A 189 0.49 41.80 72.29
C LEU A 189 1.97 41.79 72.74
N GLU A 190 2.68 42.92 72.75
CA GLU A 190 4.16 42.93 72.87
C GLU A 190 4.76 43.56 74.16
N ALA A 191 4.16 43.41 75.34
CA ALA A 191 4.78 43.90 76.59
C ALA A 191 4.89 42.85 77.70
N GLN A 192 6.12 42.35 77.92
CA GLN A 192 6.77 41.94 79.20
C GLN A 192 7.53 40.59 79.14
N SER A 193 8.87 40.69 79.27
CA SER A 193 9.90 39.68 79.62
C SER A 193 11.07 39.82 78.64
N GLY A 194 12.22 40.33 79.12
CA GLY A 194 13.36 40.74 78.30
C GLY A 194 13.76 39.69 77.26
N PRO A 195 13.39 39.85 75.98
CA PRO A 195 13.58 38.79 75.02
C PRO A 195 14.95 38.96 74.37
N GLN A 196 15.67 37.85 74.24
CA GLN A 196 16.61 37.70 73.14
C GLN A 196 15.92 38.23 71.88
N SER A 197 16.58 39.16 71.18
CA SER A 197 15.95 39.87 70.07
C SER A 197 15.36 38.85 69.09
N PRO A 198 14.21 39.14 68.43
CA PRO A 198 13.62 38.24 67.46
C PRO A 198 14.65 37.75 66.42
N GLU A 199 15.59 38.62 66.03
CA GLU A 199 16.70 38.29 65.15
C GLU A 199 17.62 37.23 65.75
N LEU A 200 18.02 37.37 67.02
CA LEU A 200 18.87 36.38 67.69
C LEU A 200 18.16 35.03 67.82
N ARG A 201 16.86 35.00 68.11
CA ARG A 201 16.08 33.75 68.22
C ARG A 201 15.92 33.03 66.89
N ILE A 202 15.82 33.77 65.79
CA ILE A 202 15.85 33.21 64.43
C ILE A 202 17.24 32.66 64.12
N VAL A 203 18.31 33.36 64.48
CA VAL A 203 19.69 32.87 64.25
C VAL A 203 19.93 31.56 65.00
N LEU A 204 19.55 31.50 66.27
CA LEU A 204 19.71 30.33 67.12
C LEU A 204 18.85 29.14 66.63
N SER A 205 17.62 29.37 66.15
CA SER A 205 16.76 28.32 65.58
C SER A 205 17.29 27.78 64.25
N GLN A 206 17.82 28.65 63.38
CA GLN A 206 18.48 28.23 62.13
C GLN A 206 19.73 27.40 62.41
N ARG A 207 20.48 27.74 63.47
CA ARG A 207 21.65 26.97 63.92
C ARG A 207 21.24 25.55 64.34
N ALA A 208 20.20 25.41 65.15
CA ALA A 208 19.63 24.11 65.56
C ALA A 208 19.15 23.27 64.36
N LYS A 209 18.45 23.92 63.41
CA LYS A 209 17.98 23.30 62.18
C LYS A 209 19.11 22.79 61.29
N LYS A 210 20.20 23.56 61.17
CA LYS A 210 21.40 23.16 60.44
C LYS A 210 22.04 21.92 61.07
N ARG A 211 22.15 21.89 62.40
CA ARG A 211 22.68 20.73 63.13
C ARG A 211 21.83 19.47 62.94
N ARG A 212 20.49 19.59 63.03
CA ARG A 212 19.57 18.47 62.77
C ARG A 212 19.78 17.87 61.37
N LYS A 213 19.87 18.74 60.35
CA LYS A 213 20.10 18.31 58.96
C LYS A 213 21.44 17.60 58.79
N ALA A 214 22.50 18.10 59.44
CA ALA A 214 23.82 17.46 59.42
C ALA A 214 23.80 16.05 60.05
N LEU A 215 22.95 15.84 61.06
CA LEU A 215 22.72 14.53 61.68
C LEU A 215 21.75 13.62 60.90
N GLY A 216 21.16 14.09 59.79
CA GLY A 216 20.21 13.31 58.99
C GLY A 216 18.87 13.03 59.69
N LEU A 217 18.53 13.76 60.75
CA LEU A 217 17.31 13.53 61.53
C LEU A 217 16.10 14.17 60.84
N LYS A 218 14.98 13.45 60.76
CA LYS A 218 13.69 13.97 60.26
C LYS A 218 12.97 14.78 61.34
N VAL A 219 12.23 15.82 60.93
CA VAL A 219 11.46 16.73 61.82
C VAL A 219 10.52 15.93 62.72
N GLN A 220 9.72 15.03 62.16
CA GLN A 220 8.82 14.15 62.90
C GLN A 220 9.53 13.37 64.03
N LYS A 221 10.70 12.78 63.72
CA LYS A 221 11.45 11.98 64.71
C LYS A 221 11.99 12.84 65.85
N CYS A 222 12.43 14.06 65.57
CA CYS A 222 12.87 14.97 66.62
C CYS A 222 11.69 15.46 67.47
N ALA A 223 10.55 15.77 66.85
CA ALA A 223 9.33 16.17 67.56
C ALA A 223 8.86 15.07 68.52
N GLU A 224 8.82 13.81 68.07
CA GLU A 224 8.51 12.64 68.90
C GLU A 224 9.49 12.47 70.07
N GLN A 225 10.80 12.68 69.84
CA GLN A 225 11.83 12.51 70.87
C GLN A 225 11.83 13.61 71.95
N ILE A 226 11.38 14.83 71.62
CA ILE A 226 11.28 15.92 72.60
C ILE A 226 9.88 16.07 73.20
N GLY A 227 8.91 15.23 72.78
CA GLY A 227 7.55 15.23 73.29
C GLY A 227 6.67 16.39 72.82
N VAL A 228 6.90 16.93 71.62
CA VAL A 228 6.08 18.02 71.03
C VAL A 228 5.48 17.60 69.68
N SER A 229 4.47 18.33 69.21
CA SER A 229 3.89 18.06 67.87
C SER A 229 4.84 18.46 66.73
N GLU A 230 4.71 17.84 65.55
CA GLU A 230 5.56 18.17 64.39
C GLU A 230 5.43 19.64 63.95
N ALA A 231 4.22 20.20 64.05
CA ALA A 231 3.95 21.60 63.76
C ALA A 231 4.65 22.53 64.77
N GLU A 232 4.62 22.16 66.04
CA GLU A 232 5.28 22.88 67.12
C GLU A 232 6.80 22.85 66.99
N PHE A 233 7.39 21.68 66.71
CA PHE A 233 8.82 21.55 66.45
C PHE A 233 9.24 22.37 65.23
N SER A 234 8.45 22.34 64.15
CA SER A 234 8.71 23.14 62.94
C SER A 234 8.69 24.63 63.23
N GLN A 235 7.79 25.08 64.12
CA GLN A 235 7.72 26.47 64.56
C GLN A 235 8.94 26.85 65.41
N MET A 236 9.38 25.95 66.29
CA MET A 236 10.61 26.12 67.08
C MET A 236 11.86 26.21 66.18
N GLU A 237 11.94 25.43 65.08
CA GLU A 237 13.00 25.55 64.07
C GLU A 237 12.93 26.83 63.24
N TYR A 238 11.75 27.46 63.16
CA TYR A 238 11.58 28.73 62.46
C TYR A 238 12.05 29.89 63.33
N CYS A 239 11.62 29.93 64.58
CA CYS A 239 12.01 30.93 65.56
C CYS A 239 11.90 30.32 66.97
N LEU A 240 13.00 30.34 67.73
CA LEU A 240 12.96 29.91 69.13
C LEU A 240 11.93 30.75 69.89
N ARG A 241 11.07 30.08 70.68
CA ARG A 241 10.08 30.82 71.47
C ARG A 241 10.81 31.65 72.53
N ALA A 242 10.24 32.81 72.84
CA ALA A 242 10.80 33.69 73.86
C ALA A 242 10.89 32.96 75.21
N VAL A 243 9.88 32.13 75.51
CA VAL A 243 9.81 31.26 76.68
C VAL A 243 9.50 29.84 76.18
N VAL A 244 10.41 28.90 76.41
CA VAL A 244 10.18 27.46 76.24
C VAL A 244 10.41 26.82 77.62
N ASP A 245 9.73 25.72 77.90
CA ASP A 245 10.06 24.87 79.04
C ASP A 245 11.52 24.39 78.92
N GLN A 246 12.34 24.66 79.94
CA GLN A 246 13.76 24.28 79.97
C GLN A 246 13.95 22.78 79.70
N HIS A 247 13.01 21.94 80.14
CA HIS A 247 13.06 20.50 79.90
C HIS A 247 12.99 20.16 78.40
N VAL A 248 12.18 20.89 77.63
CA VAL A 248 12.04 20.69 76.19
C VAL A 248 13.31 21.17 75.46
N GLU A 249 13.95 22.24 75.93
CA GLU A 249 15.24 22.69 75.37
C GLU A 249 16.35 21.69 75.63
N ASP A 250 16.46 21.17 76.86
CA ASP A 250 17.45 20.15 77.22
C ASP A 250 17.27 18.86 76.40
N LEU A 251 16.02 18.41 76.20
CA LEU A 251 15.71 17.27 75.33
C LEU A 251 16.09 17.55 73.88
N TRP A 252 15.83 18.76 73.38
CA TRP A 252 16.18 19.14 72.02
C TRP A 252 17.69 19.20 71.82
N GLU A 253 18.44 19.74 72.78
CA GLU A 253 19.90 19.74 72.80
C GLU A 253 20.47 18.31 72.85
N GLY A 254 19.86 17.43 73.63
CA GLY A 254 20.18 16.01 73.68
C GLY A 254 19.99 15.31 72.33
N VAL A 255 18.87 15.56 71.64
CA VAL A 255 18.60 15.03 70.29
C VAL A 255 19.61 15.54 69.27
N LEU A 256 20.04 16.80 69.40
CA LEU A 256 21.06 17.42 68.55
C LEU A 256 22.50 17.03 68.92
N LYS A 257 22.68 16.28 70.02
CA LYS A 257 23.98 15.88 70.58
C LYS A 257 24.88 17.10 70.82
N VAL A 258 24.34 18.15 71.41
CA VAL A 258 25.06 19.36 71.84
C VAL A 258 24.96 19.52 73.36
N GLN A 259 25.83 20.34 73.95
CA GLN A 259 25.82 20.61 75.39
C GLN A 259 24.60 21.45 75.81
N ASN A 260 24.14 21.28 77.05
CA ASN A 260 22.99 22.01 77.56
C ASN A 260 23.24 23.53 77.57
N GLY A 261 22.26 24.32 77.17
CA GLY A 261 22.36 25.77 77.01
C GLY A 261 22.93 26.22 75.66
N TRP A 262 23.33 25.28 74.78
CA TRP A 262 23.78 25.60 73.43
C TRP A 262 22.71 26.41 72.67
N LEU A 263 21.44 26.02 72.67
CA LEU A 263 20.33 26.70 71.98
C LEU A 263 20.16 28.16 72.40
N ARG A 264 20.55 28.54 73.61
CA ARG A 264 20.33 29.87 74.18
C ARG A 264 21.58 30.75 74.20
N ASP A 265 22.79 30.19 74.32
CA ASP A 265 24.02 30.99 74.31
C ASP A 265 24.69 30.95 72.92
N PRO A 266 24.75 32.09 72.18
CA PRO A 266 25.43 32.15 70.90
C PRO A 266 26.96 31.94 70.99
N ARG A 267 27.56 32.02 72.19
CA ARG A 267 29.02 31.91 72.42
C ARG A 267 29.50 30.47 72.63
N VAL A 268 28.57 29.52 72.82
CA VAL A 268 28.91 28.13 73.07
C VAL A 268 29.27 27.44 71.73
N ASN A 269 30.57 27.34 71.46
CA ASN A 269 31.11 26.74 70.22
C ASN A 269 31.02 25.20 70.23
N GLU A 270 30.87 24.61 69.03
CA GLU A 270 30.87 23.15 68.83
C GLU A 270 32.22 22.56 69.27
N THR A 271 32.24 21.75 70.33
CA THR A 271 33.37 20.85 70.58
C THR A 271 33.36 19.76 69.51
N GLU A 272 34.50 19.64 68.83
CA GLU A 272 34.69 18.95 67.55
C GLU A 272 34.34 17.45 67.62
N LEU A 273 33.48 17.00 66.70
CA LEU A 273 33.47 15.63 66.18
C LEU A 273 33.79 15.71 64.68
N PRO A 274 34.72 14.89 64.13
CA PRO A 274 35.26 15.12 62.80
C PRO A 274 34.25 14.76 61.71
N LEU A 275 33.70 15.78 61.04
CA LEU A 275 32.98 15.66 59.77
C LEU A 275 34.00 15.76 58.62
N ALA A 276 34.66 14.65 58.32
CA ALA A 276 35.38 14.49 57.06
C ALA A 276 34.37 14.40 55.91
N TYR A 277 34.64 15.12 54.83
CA TYR A 277 33.81 15.37 53.63
C TYR A 277 32.76 16.49 53.77
N LEU A 278 33.20 17.73 53.56
CA LEU A 278 32.55 18.77 52.72
C LEU A 278 33.33 20.08 52.85
N ASN A 279 34.52 20.16 52.23
CA ASN A 279 35.20 21.43 51.98
C ASN A 279 35.48 21.56 50.49
N GLY A 280 34.44 21.83 49.71
CA GLY A 280 34.59 22.62 48.49
C GLY A 280 34.74 24.08 48.94
N ALA A 281 35.94 24.63 48.84
CA ALA A 281 36.24 25.99 49.27
C ALA A 281 35.20 26.99 48.72
N TYR A 282 34.53 27.69 49.63
CA TYR A 282 33.58 28.75 49.32
C TYR A 282 34.36 29.93 48.72
N VAL A 283 34.59 29.90 47.41
CA VAL A 283 34.96 31.12 46.68
C VAL A 283 33.70 31.98 46.65
N LYS A 284 33.74 33.09 47.39
CA LYS A 284 32.70 34.12 47.41
C LYS A 284 32.59 34.73 46.01
N ARG A 285 31.84 34.08 45.10
CA ARG A 285 31.66 34.55 43.73
C ARG A 285 30.93 35.89 43.76
N SER A 286 31.41 36.84 42.97
CA SER A 286 30.81 38.17 42.84
C SER A 286 29.35 38.07 42.40
N ALA A 287 28.51 38.97 42.92
CA ALA A 287 27.10 38.99 42.54
C ALA A 287 26.97 39.31 41.05
N LEU A 288 26.47 38.36 40.26
CA LEU A 288 26.19 38.56 38.84
C LEU A 288 25.18 39.68 38.63
N ALA A 289 25.38 40.48 37.59
CA ALA A 289 24.42 41.51 37.19
C ALA A 289 23.08 40.88 36.80
N THR A 290 22.00 41.65 36.91
CA THR A 290 20.64 41.17 36.61
C THR A 290 20.52 40.63 35.19
N HIS A 291 21.17 41.28 34.22
CA HIS A 291 21.18 40.86 32.81
C HIS A 291 21.82 39.46 32.65
N ASP A 292 22.99 39.22 33.25
CA ASP A 292 23.69 37.94 33.13
C ASP A 292 22.90 36.79 33.78
N ARG A 293 22.21 37.08 34.88
CA ARG A 293 21.32 36.11 35.56
C ARG A 293 20.13 35.72 34.72
N ILE A 294 19.58 36.64 33.91
CA ILE A 294 18.49 36.34 32.97
C ILE A 294 19.03 35.49 31.83
N ALA A 295 20.17 35.86 31.23
CA ALA A 295 20.79 35.12 30.14
C ALA A 295 21.14 33.67 30.55
N LEU A 296 21.71 33.48 31.74
CA LEU A 296 22.02 32.14 32.29
C LEU A 296 20.75 31.34 32.61
N ALA A 297 19.68 31.98 33.11
CA ALA A 297 18.39 31.32 33.34
C ALA A 297 17.75 30.85 32.02
N GLU A 298 17.79 31.68 30.98
CA GLU A 298 17.33 31.30 29.64
C GLU A 298 18.17 30.16 29.05
N ARG A 299 19.48 30.17 29.27
CA ARG A 299 20.40 29.08 28.88
C ARG A 299 20.00 27.76 29.55
N ALA A 300 19.75 27.78 30.86
CA ALA A 300 19.29 26.62 31.63
C ALA A 300 17.93 26.10 31.13
N LYS A 301 16.99 27.02 30.87
CA LYS A 301 15.67 26.70 30.30
C LYS A 301 15.79 26.06 28.91
N LYS A 302 16.64 26.61 28.03
CA LYS A 302 16.93 26.04 26.70
C LYS A 302 17.49 24.62 26.83
N ARG A 303 18.43 24.40 27.76
CA ARG A 303 18.98 23.06 28.04
C ARG A 303 17.91 22.09 28.53
N ARG A 304 17.06 22.50 29.49
CA ARG A 304 15.93 21.67 29.97
C ARG A 304 14.99 21.27 28.82
N VAL A 305 14.64 22.24 27.97
CA VAL A 305 13.75 22.00 26.81
C VAL A 305 14.42 21.05 25.82
N ALA A 306 15.72 21.22 25.55
CA ALA A 306 16.48 20.32 24.68
C ALA A 306 16.57 18.89 25.24
N LEU A 307 16.55 18.71 26.56
CA LEU A 307 16.47 17.41 27.23
C LEU A 307 15.03 16.85 27.29
N GLY A 308 14.03 17.58 26.80
CA GLY A 308 12.62 17.16 26.85
C GLY A 308 12.02 17.09 28.27
N MET A 309 12.69 17.69 29.27
CA MET A 309 12.25 17.62 30.67
C MET A 309 11.15 18.65 30.96
N LYS A 310 10.11 18.25 31.70
CA LYS A 310 9.10 19.19 32.20
C LYS A 310 9.66 20.05 33.34
N VAL A 311 9.14 21.27 33.48
CA VAL A 311 9.48 22.17 34.60
C VAL A 311 9.31 21.48 35.95
N SER A 312 8.22 20.71 36.13
CA SER A 312 7.96 19.96 37.37
C SER A 312 8.98 18.86 37.65
N GLU A 313 9.48 18.19 36.61
CA GLU A 313 10.44 17.10 36.74
C GLU A 313 11.82 17.64 37.12
N CYS A 314 12.25 18.73 36.47
CA CYS A 314 13.51 19.39 36.79
C CYS A 314 13.45 20.09 38.16
N ALA A 315 12.30 20.68 38.52
CA ALA A 315 12.07 21.24 39.86
C ALA A 315 12.20 20.17 40.95
N SER A 316 11.57 19.01 40.76
CA SER A 316 11.68 17.89 41.69
C SER A 316 13.11 17.38 41.82
N ALA A 317 13.86 17.30 40.70
CA ALA A 317 15.26 16.87 40.72
C ALA A 317 16.18 17.88 41.43
N ALA A 318 15.94 19.17 41.23
CA ALA A 318 16.65 20.26 41.91
C ALA A 318 16.26 20.42 43.40
N GLY A 319 15.25 19.69 43.88
CA GLY A 319 14.72 19.85 45.25
C GLY A 319 13.97 21.16 45.47
N LEU A 320 13.40 21.74 44.41
CA LEU A 320 12.64 22.99 44.44
C LEU A 320 11.15 22.75 44.19
N ASN A 321 10.30 23.59 44.80
CA ASN A 321 8.90 23.63 44.38
C ASN A 321 8.79 24.22 42.96
N MET A 322 7.73 23.85 42.24
CA MET A 322 7.56 24.21 40.82
C MET A 322 7.54 25.72 40.58
N ALA A 323 6.94 26.51 41.48
CA ALA A 323 6.86 27.97 41.35
C ALA A 323 8.24 28.63 41.51
N ASN A 324 9.01 28.21 42.50
CA ASN A 324 10.37 28.69 42.74
C ASN A 324 11.31 28.32 41.61
N PHE A 325 11.19 27.09 41.09
CA PHE A 325 11.98 26.66 39.94
C PHE A 325 11.61 27.46 38.68
N ALA A 326 10.31 27.66 38.40
CA ALA A 326 9.87 28.47 37.27
C ALA A 326 10.33 29.93 37.38
N GLN A 327 10.37 30.48 38.60
CA GLN A 327 10.94 31.81 38.84
C GLN A 327 12.46 31.82 38.61
N ASN A 328 13.17 30.79 39.06
CA ASN A 328 14.60 30.66 38.82
C ASN A 328 14.94 30.49 37.32
N GLU A 329 14.06 29.86 36.52
CA GLU A 329 14.19 29.76 35.06
C GLU A 329 13.90 31.07 34.31
N ARG A 330 13.25 32.04 34.96
CA ARG A 330 13.10 33.40 34.42
C ARG A 330 14.31 34.27 34.77
N ILE A 331 14.82 34.11 35.99
CA ILE A 331 15.98 34.82 36.48
C ILE A 331 16.64 34.00 37.60
N LEU A 332 17.90 33.60 37.42
CA LEU A 332 18.63 32.86 38.45
C LEU A 332 18.67 33.68 39.73
N ARG A 333 18.70 33.06 40.92
CA ARG A 333 18.74 33.83 42.18
C ARG A 333 20.05 34.60 42.32
N LYS A 334 20.02 35.75 43.02
CA LYS A 334 21.24 36.53 43.28
C LYS A 334 22.22 35.74 44.15
N PHE A 335 21.69 35.05 45.15
CA PHE A 335 22.42 34.18 46.07
C PHE A 335 21.68 32.83 46.14
N PRO A 336 22.13 31.84 45.36
CA PRO A 336 21.53 30.51 45.36
C PRO A 336 22.02 29.68 46.55
N ASP A 337 21.23 28.67 46.89
CA ASP A 337 21.72 27.56 47.70
C ASP A 337 22.58 26.66 46.78
N ILE A 338 23.84 26.42 47.17
CA ILE A 338 24.82 25.68 46.35
C ILE A 338 24.34 24.25 46.09
N ASP A 339 23.70 23.61 47.07
CA ASP A 339 23.20 22.24 46.93
C ASP A 339 22.07 22.17 45.91
N VAL A 340 21.25 23.21 45.85
CA VAL A 340 20.16 23.34 44.88
C VAL A 340 20.70 23.55 43.48
N GLU A 341 21.73 24.39 43.32
CA GLU A 341 22.37 24.58 42.00
C GLU A 341 23.09 23.33 41.54
N ALA A 342 23.84 22.65 42.40
CA ALA A 342 24.50 21.40 42.05
C ALA A 342 23.48 20.32 41.61
N LYS A 343 22.34 20.20 42.33
CA LYS A 343 21.26 19.28 41.94
C LYS A 343 20.58 19.70 40.64
N TRP A 344 20.46 21.00 40.38
CA TRP A 344 19.90 21.51 39.13
C TRP A 344 20.86 21.28 37.95
N GLU A 345 22.15 21.55 38.12
CA GLU A 345 23.20 21.27 37.12
C GLU A 345 23.27 19.78 36.80
N ALA A 346 23.24 18.93 37.82
CA ALA A 346 23.13 17.48 37.64
C ALA A 346 21.85 17.08 36.87
N ALA A 347 20.70 17.69 37.19
CA ALA A 347 19.46 17.44 36.48
C ALA A 347 19.50 17.88 35.00
N LEU A 348 20.30 18.89 34.68
CA LEU A 348 20.51 19.39 33.32
C LEU A 348 21.66 18.70 32.57
N LEU A 349 22.34 17.73 33.19
CA LEU A 349 23.51 17.04 32.64
C LEU A 349 24.57 18.05 32.16
N VAL A 350 24.88 19.03 33.00
CA VAL A 350 25.92 20.03 32.76
C VAL A 350 26.97 20.01 33.89
N PRO A 351 28.22 20.41 33.62
CA PRO A 351 29.25 20.48 34.64
C PRO A 351 28.88 21.40 35.80
N ALA A 352 29.47 21.15 36.97
CA ALA A 352 29.28 22.02 38.13
C ALA A 352 29.77 23.45 37.82
N GLY A 353 28.99 24.46 38.19
CA GLY A 353 29.26 25.88 37.91
C GLY A 353 28.75 26.39 36.56
N TRP A 354 28.23 25.53 35.69
CA TRP A 354 27.68 25.90 34.38
C TRP A 354 26.50 26.89 34.45
N LEU A 355 25.70 26.85 35.52
CA LEU A 355 24.64 27.84 35.75
C LEU A 355 25.16 29.23 36.07
N ARG A 356 26.46 29.38 36.36
CA ARG A 356 27.07 30.63 36.83
C ARG A 356 28.16 31.17 35.93
N ASP A 357 28.61 30.38 34.97
CA ASP A 357 29.70 30.75 34.07
C ASP A 357 29.31 30.41 32.62
N GLN A 358 29.19 31.46 31.80
CA GLN A 358 28.87 31.30 30.37
C GLN A 358 30.01 30.65 29.59
N THR A 359 31.25 30.75 30.08
CA THR A 359 32.45 30.20 29.43
C THR A 359 32.55 28.69 29.58
N ILE A 360 31.92 28.11 30.61
CA ILE A 360 31.84 26.65 30.75
C ILE A 360 30.86 26.15 29.71
N GLU A 361 31.34 25.54 28.63
CA GLU A 361 30.49 24.95 27.61
C GLU A 361 29.71 23.76 28.18
N ALA A 362 28.45 23.62 27.77
CA ALA A 362 27.75 22.38 28.04
C ALA A 362 28.41 21.30 27.18
N LEU A 363 28.63 20.12 27.74
CA LEU A 363 28.93 18.96 26.90
C LEU A 363 27.90 18.94 25.76
N PRO A 364 28.36 18.88 24.48
CA PRO A 364 27.45 18.89 23.35
C PRO A 364 26.35 17.87 23.61
N LEU A 365 25.14 18.12 23.10
CA LEU A 365 24.15 17.05 22.94
C LEU A 365 24.64 16.09 21.84
N ALA A 366 25.89 15.61 21.95
CA ALA A 366 26.23 14.31 21.46
C ALA A 366 25.22 13.40 22.13
N PHE A 367 24.24 12.95 21.34
CA PHE A 367 23.51 11.73 21.62
C PHE A 367 24.49 10.77 22.26
N PRO A 368 24.16 10.16 23.42
CA PRO A 368 25.13 9.34 24.14
C PRO A 368 25.75 8.38 23.13
N ALA A 369 27.02 8.63 22.82
CA ALA A 369 27.86 7.67 22.17
C ALA A 369 27.94 6.54 23.18
N SER A 370 27.10 5.52 22.98
CA SER A 370 26.83 4.44 23.94
C SER A 370 26.22 4.95 25.26
N VAL A 371 25.19 4.25 25.72
CA VAL A 371 24.68 4.37 27.08
C VAL A 371 25.77 3.86 28.03
N LEU A 372 26.69 4.73 28.42
CA LEU A 372 27.41 4.60 29.68
C LEU A 372 26.60 5.41 30.70
N ILE A 373 25.81 4.69 31.49
CA ILE A 373 25.09 5.23 32.63
C ILE A 373 26.14 5.75 33.62
N PRO A 374 26.21 7.06 33.91
CA PRO A 374 27.10 7.55 34.97
C PRO A 374 26.55 7.04 36.31
N GLY A 375 27.26 6.09 36.92
CA GLY A 375 26.93 5.52 38.24
C GLY A 375 26.38 4.09 38.24
N SER A 376 26.29 3.41 37.09
CA SER A 376 26.06 1.97 37.10
C SER A 376 27.39 1.23 37.12
N ALA A 377 27.57 0.31 38.05
CA ALA A 377 28.69 -0.63 38.10
C ALA A 377 28.63 -1.68 36.97
N TYR A 378 28.33 -1.27 35.73
CA TYR A 378 28.49 -2.09 34.54
C TYR A 378 29.84 -1.75 33.92
N ALA A 379 30.83 -2.52 34.36
CA ALA A 379 32.02 -2.81 33.57
C ALA A 379 31.62 -3.33 32.18
N ALA A 380 32.51 -3.15 31.22
CA ALA A 380 32.39 -3.47 29.80
C ALA A 380 32.08 -4.95 29.43
N ASP A 381 31.74 -5.81 30.40
CA ASP A 381 31.61 -7.26 30.22
C ASP A 381 30.17 -7.80 30.16
N ALA A 382 29.15 -6.96 30.32
CA ALA A 382 27.75 -7.36 30.15
C ALA A 382 27.13 -6.69 28.91
N VAL A 383 27.72 -6.91 27.73
CA VAL A 383 27.01 -6.67 26.47
C VAL A 383 25.83 -7.64 26.48
N VAL A 384 24.63 -7.13 26.77
CA VAL A 384 23.38 -7.89 26.63
C VAL A 384 23.24 -8.23 25.16
N THR A 385 23.76 -9.39 24.77
CA THR A 385 23.71 -9.88 23.40
C THR A 385 22.32 -10.44 23.16
N TRP A 386 21.46 -9.65 22.51
CA TRP A 386 20.21 -10.17 22.00
C TRP A 386 20.54 -11.18 20.91
N HIS A 387 20.22 -12.47 21.08
CA HIS A 387 20.58 -13.50 20.10
C HIS A 387 19.72 -13.48 18.83
N THR A 388 18.56 -12.83 18.88
CA THR A 388 17.59 -12.79 17.77
C THR A 388 16.95 -11.42 17.65
N VAL A 389 16.44 -11.08 16.47
CA VAL A 389 15.73 -9.82 16.20
C VAL A 389 14.47 -9.70 17.06
N SER A 390 13.74 -10.80 17.25
CA SER A 390 12.59 -10.84 18.18
C SER A 390 12.97 -10.42 19.62
N LYS A 391 14.14 -10.83 20.13
CA LYS A 391 14.63 -10.40 21.46
C LYS A 391 15.05 -8.93 21.46
N GLU A 392 15.65 -8.44 20.39
CA GLU A 392 16.01 -7.03 20.21
C GLU A 392 14.75 -6.14 20.17
N ILE A 393 13.69 -6.55 19.47
CA ILE A 393 12.38 -5.87 19.48
C ILE A 393 11.79 -5.82 20.90
N ARG A 394 11.87 -6.92 21.67
CA ARG A 394 11.41 -6.95 23.07
C ARG A 394 12.22 -6.01 23.96
N ALA A 395 13.53 -5.90 23.74
CA ALA A 395 14.39 -4.98 24.47
C ALA A 395 14.04 -3.51 24.16
N ALA A 396 13.81 -3.18 22.89
CA ALA A 396 13.32 -1.86 22.49
C ALA A 396 11.94 -1.55 23.09
N ALA A 397 11.03 -2.53 23.11
CA ALA A 397 9.72 -2.41 23.72
C ALA A 397 9.81 -2.14 25.24
N ALA A 398 10.68 -2.87 25.94
CA ALA A 398 10.98 -2.67 27.35
C ALA A 398 11.46 -1.24 27.62
N TRP A 399 12.39 -0.76 26.80
CA TRP A 399 12.94 0.59 26.92
C TRP A 399 11.87 1.67 26.68
N LEU A 400 11.02 1.51 25.66
CA LEU A 400 9.95 2.45 25.31
C LEU A 400 8.76 2.45 26.28
N SER A 401 8.61 1.40 27.10
CA SER A 401 7.50 1.28 28.07
C SER A 401 7.51 2.41 29.11
N ARG A 402 8.70 2.94 29.43
CA ARG A 402 8.90 4.03 30.39
C ARG A 402 8.90 5.40 29.74
N LYS A 403 8.17 6.32 30.37
CA LYS A 403 8.05 7.71 29.89
C LYS A 403 9.36 8.48 30.03
N ALA A 404 9.95 8.49 31.23
CA ALA A 404 11.16 9.24 31.54
C ALA A 404 12.41 8.53 31.02
N ILE A 405 13.19 9.22 30.17
CA ILE A 405 14.39 8.69 29.50
C ILE A 405 15.38 8.10 30.52
N LEU A 406 15.64 8.81 31.62
CA LEU A 406 16.58 8.40 32.67
C LEU A 406 16.21 7.10 33.40
N ARG A 407 14.94 6.66 33.30
CA ARG A 407 14.47 5.42 33.93
C ARG A 407 14.31 4.28 32.94
N ARG A 408 14.48 4.52 31.64
CA ARG A 408 14.29 3.47 30.62
C ARG A 408 15.34 2.37 30.82
N THR A 409 14.91 1.12 30.66
CA THR A 409 15.76 -0.06 30.79
C THR A 409 15.35 -1.09 29.75
N THR A 410 16.31 -1.85 29.25
CA THR A 410 16.07 -3.00 28.37
C THR A 410 15.84 -4.29 29.16
N GLU A 411 16.10 -4.29 30.47
CA GLU A 411 15.96 -5.46 31.34
C GLU A 411 14.50 -5.71 31.71
N TRP A 412 13.97 -6.84 31.26
CA TRP A 412 12.58 -7.23 31.51
C TRP A 412 12.26 -7.39 33.01
N GLY A 413 13.22 -7.88 33.81
CA GLY A 413 13.05 -8.10 35.25
C GLY A 413 12.76 -6.83 36.04
N LEU A 414 13.31 -5.69 35.58
CA LEU A 414 13.19 -4.40 36.25
C LEU A 414 11.87 -3.66 35.93
N LEU A 415 11.09 -4.14 34.96
CA LEU A 415 9.83 -3.52 34.57
C LEU A 415 8.71 -3.84 35.57
N THR A 416 7.87 -2.84 35.85
CA THR A 416 6.61 -3.05 36.60
C THR A 416 5.64 -3.91 35.78
N PRO A 417 4.62 -4.56 36.39
CA PRO A 417 3.65 -5.36 35.65
C PRO A 417 2.96 -4.60 34.50
N THR A 418 2.64 -3.32 34.73
CA THR A 418 2.05 -2.44 33.70
C THR A 418 3.04 -2.17 32.56
N GLU A 419 4.32 -1.93 32.88
CA GLU A 419 5.37 -1.72 31.88
C GLU A 419 5.64 -2.97 31.05
N LYS A 420 5.65 -4.16 31.69
CA LYS A 420 5.74 -5.46 31.01
C LYS A 420 4.60 -5.66 30.03
N SER A 421 3.37 -5.37 30.46
CA SER A 421 2.19 -5.44 29.60
C SER A 421 2.30 -4.50 28.39
N TRP A 422 2.78 -3.26 28.58
CA TRP A 422 2.99 -2.32 27.47
C TRP A 422 4.06 -2.82 26.50
N ALA A 423 5.19 -3.30 27.02
CA ALA A 423 6.27 -3.84 26.22
C ALA A 423 5.81 -5.09 25.43
N GLU A 424 5.01 -5.95 26.05
CA GLU A 424 4.44 -7.12 25.39
C GLU A 424 3.49 -6.73 24.26
N ILE A 425 2.50 -5.86 24.53
CA ILE A 425 1.57 -5.32 23.52
C ILE A 425 2.33 -4.75 22.31
N PHE A 426 3.37 -3.97 22.58
CA PHE A 426 4.18 -3.36 21.53
C PHE A 426 4.97 -4.38 20.72
N SER A 427 5.57 -5.39 21.37
CA SER A 427 6.28 -6.45 20.66
C SER A 427 5.36 -7.31 19.78
N VAL A 428 4.14 -7.60 20.25
CA VAL A 428 3.12 -8.36 19.51
C VAL A 428 2.67 -7.61 18.25
N ARG A 429 2.50 -6.28 18.35
CA ARG A 429 2.16 -5.43 17.19
C ARG A 429 3.15 -5.58 16.03
N TYR A 430 4.42 -5.88 16.32
CA TYR A 430 5.47 -6.09 15.34
C TYR A 430 5.79 -7.58 15.11
N GLY A 431 4.82 -8.48 15.32
CA GLY A 431 4.92 -9.87 14.85
C GLY A 431 5.85 -10.78 15.67
N VAL A 432 6.33 -10.35 16.84
CA VAL A 432 7.21 -11.18 17.71
C VAL A 432 6.56 -12.50 18.15
N GLN A 433 5.22 -12.58 18.11
CA GLN A 433 4.42 -13.78 18.40
C GLN A 433 3.61 -14.25 17.17
N GLY A 434 4.03 -13.86 15.96
CA GLY A 434 3.41 -14.26 14.70
C GLY A 434 2.49 -13.19 14.08
N GLU A 435 2.39 -13.22 12.74
CA GLU A 435 1.61 -12.27 11.93
C GLU A 435 0.12 -12.25 12.32
N GLY A 436 -0.48 -13.43 12.54
CA GLY A 436 -1.89 -13.59 12.93
C GLY A 436 -2.23 -12.98 14.31
N GLN A 437 -1.23 -12.82 15.17
CA GLN A 437 -1.38 -12.17 16.48
C GLN A 437 -1.09 -10.67 16.45
N SER A 438 -0.53 -10.16 15.35
CA SER A 438 -0.11 -8.75 15.25
C SER A 438 -1.27 -7.75 15.08
N THR A 439 -2.49 -8.24 14.87
CA THR A 439 -3.67 -7.38 14.77
C THR A 439 -4.01 -6.76 16.13
N LEU A 440 -4.49 -5.52 16.12
CA LEU A 440 -4.91 -4.81 17.34
C LEU A 440 -6.02 -5.55 18.11
N GLU A 441 -6.79 -6.38 17.42
CA GLU A 441 -7.87 -7.17 18.03
C GLU A 441 -7.32 -8.45 18.70
N SER A 442 -6.47 -9.21 18.00
CA SER A 442 -5.84 -10.43 18.54
C SER A 442 -4.99 -10.11 19.77
N GLY A 443 -4.15 -9.06 19.70
CA GLY A 443 -3.38 -8.61 20.85
C GLY A 443 -4.26 -8.15 22.03
N GLY A 444 -5.45 -7.61 21.73
CA GLY A 444 -6.40 -7.10 22.73
C GLY A 444 -7.00 -8.22 23.55
N LYS A 445 -7.52 -9.24 22.85
CA LYS A 445 -8.08 -10.44 23.47
C LYS A 445 -7.06 -11.12 24.38
N ARG A 446 -5.80 -11.21 23.97
CA ARG A 446 -4.73 -11.88 24.73
C ARG A 446 -4.38 -11.16 26.04
N VAL A 447 -4.26 -9.84 26.01
CA VAL A 447 -3.85 -9.05 27.18
C VAL A 447 -5.08 -8.58 28.01
N GLY A 448 -6.29 -8.95 27.60
CA GLY A 448 -7.52 -8.56 28.29
C GLY A 448 -7.84 -7.06 28.17
N VAL A 449 -7.44 -6.42 27.07
CA VAL A 449 -7.64 -4.98 26.81
C VAL A 449 -8.35 -4.75 25.49
N THR A 450 -9.11 -3.65 25.42
CA THR A 450 -9.83 -3.28 24.20
C THR A 450 -8.86 -2.92 23.07
N ARG A 451 -9.29 -3.13 21.82
CA ARG A 451 -8.57 -2.71 20.60
C ARG A 451 -8.13 -1.24 20.66
N GLU A 452 -9.01 -0.36 21.15
CA GLU A 452 -8.71 1.08 21.28
C GLU A 452 -7.60 1.35 22.31
N ARG A 453 -7.58 0.58 23.41
CA ARG A 453 -6.52 0.73 24.41
C ARG A 453 -5.15 0.33 23.86
N ILE A 454 -5.08 -0.75 23.08
CA ILE A 454 -3.83 -1.14 22.40
C ILE A 454 -3.37 -0.05 21.45
N ARG A 455 -4.27 0.48 20.62
CA ARG A 455 -3.94 1.56 19.69
C ARG A 455 -3.33 2.76 20.43
N GLN A 456 -3.89 3.13 21.58
CA GLN A 456 -3.36 4.22 22.41
C GLN A 456 -1.99 3.91 23.01
N ILE A 457 -1.74 2.67 23.46
CA ILE A 457 -0.45 2.24 24.01
C ILE A 457 0.62 2.26 22.91
N VAL A 458 0.35 1.62 21.76
CA VAL A 458 1.24 1.58 20.60
C VAL A 458 1.56 3.00 20.15
N LYS A 459 0.54 3.86 19.96
CA LYS A 459 0.74 5.27 19.58
C LYS A 459 1.69 5.99 20.54
N LYS A 460 1.49 5.87 21.85
CA LYS A 460 2.36 6.50 22.86
C LYS A 460 3.79 5.96 22.84
N MET A 461 3.98 4.69 22.52
CA MET A 461 5.31 4.09 22.44
C MET A 461 6.03 4.48 21.14
N THR A 462 5.32 4.54 20.01
CA THR A 462 5.86 5.07 18.75
C THR A 462 6.23 6.55 18.88
N GLU A 463 5.40 7.38 19.53
CA GLU A 463 5.74 8.78 19.84
C GLU A 463 7.00 8.92 20.71
N ARG A 464 7.30 7.92 21.56
CA ARG A 464 8.53 7.90 22.38
C ARG A 464 9.75 7.36 21.64
N ALA A 465 9.52 6.66 20.54
CA ALA A 465 10.55 6.16 19.66
C ALA A 465 11.03 7.21 18.66
N ASP A 466 10.29 8.31 18.48
CA ASP A 466 10.72 9.40 17.61
C ASP A 466 12.09 9.94 18.05
N GLY A 467 13.06 9.96 17.14
CA GLY A 467 14.45 10.31 17.40
C GLY A 467 15.26 9.28 18.21
N LEU A 468 14.77 8.04 18.38
CA LEU A 468 15.49 6.99 19.10
C LEU A 468 16.78 6.60 18.38
N LYS A 469 17.90 6.73 19.09
CA LYS A 469 19.21 6.19 18.70
C LYS A 469 19.61 5.07 19.65
N MET A 470 19.05 3.89 19.44
CA MET A 470 19.46 2.66 20.12
C MET A 470 20.30 1.83 19.15
N PRO A 471 21.41 1.20 19.59
CA PRO A 471 22.11 0.23 18.76
C PRO A 471 21.18 -0.95 18.43
N THR A 472 21.14 -1.34 17.17
CA THR A 472 20.30 -2.42 16.65
C THR A 472 21.13 -3.49 15.94
N PRO A 473 22.15 -4.08 16.59
CA PRO A 473 23.09 -5.01 15.97
C PRO A 473 22.42 -6.16 15.25
N ARG A 474 21.31 -6.73 15.75
CA ARG A 474 20.67 -7.87 15.09
C ARG A 474 19.84 -7.47 13.88
N LEU A 475 19.17 -6.33 13.92
CA LEU A 475 18.55 -5.76 12.71
C LEU A 475 19.59 -5.36 11.67
N ASP A 476 20.72 -4.78 12.09
CA ASP A 476 21.80 -4.37 11.19
C ASP A 476 22.45 -5.61 10.54
N GLU A 477 22.74 -6.67 11.32
CA GLU A 477 23.17 -7.98 10.79
C GLU A 477 22.13 -8.62 9.86
N LEU A 478 20.84 -8.56 10.22
CA LEU A 478 19.76 -9.08 9.40
C LEU A 478 19.71 -8.36 8.04
N ALA A 479 19.88 -7.03 8.01
CA ALA A 479 19.92 -6.27 6.76
C ALA A 479 21.07 -6.69 5.84
N VAL A 480 22.25 -6.99 6.41
CA VAL A 480 23.42 -7.49 5.65
C VAL A 480 23.12 -8.88 5.06
N GLU A 481 22.54 -9.79 5.83
CA GLU A 481 22.22 -11.14 5.37
C GLU A 481 21.11 -11.14 4.32
N ILE A 482 20.04 -10.35 4.52
CA ILE A 482 19.00 -10.15 3.50
C ILE A 482 19.63 -9.63 2.21
N SER A 483 20.55 -8.67 2.29
CA SER A 483 21.23 -8.13 1.11
C SER A 483 22.12 -9.16 0.40
N ARG A 484 22.65 -10.15 1.13
CA ARG A 484 23.45 -11.26 0.57
C ARG A 484 22.59 -12.28 -0.17
N LEU A 485 21.41 -12.57 0.36
CA LEU A 485 20.47 -13.53 -0.20
C LEU A 485 19.58 -12.92 -1.28
N ALA A 486 19.47 -11.59 -1.34
CA ALA A 486 18.71 -10.91 -2.37
C ALA A 486 19.35 -11.07 -3.78
N PRO A 487 18.54 -11.25 -4.83
CA PRO A 487 17.06 -11.24 -4.82
C PRO A 487 16.46 -12.58 -4.38
N ALA A 488 15.43 -12.52 -3.53
CA ALA A 488 14.74 -13.70 -3.01
C ALA A 488 13.28 -13.38 -2.66
N THR A 489 12.44 -14.40 -2.58
CA THR A 489 11.06 -14.26 -2.06
C THR A 489 11.08 -14.06 -0.54
N VAL A 490 10.08 -13.36 0.00
CA VAL A 490 9.95 -13.21 1.47
C VAL A 490 9.80 -14.56 2.17
N ALA A 491 9.08 -15.52 1.55
CA ALA A 491 8.90 -16.85 2.11
C ALA A 491 10.22 -17.62 2.21
N GLN A 492 11.07 -17.59 1.18
CA GLN A 492 12.40 -18.21 1.23
C GLN A 492 13.26 -17.57 2.33
N LEU A 493 13.29 -16.23 2.39
CA LEU A 493 14.08 -15.54 3.39
C LEU A 493 13.58 -15.80 4.82
N ASP A 494 12.26 -15.92 5.04
CA ASP A 494 11.67 -16.26 6.34
C ASP A 494 12.10 -17.67 6.81
N ILE A 495 12.25 -18.62 5.88
CA ILE A 495 12.74 -19.97 6.16
C ILE A 495 14.25 -19.93 6.46
N GLU A 496 15.06 -19.32 5.59
CA GLU A 496 16.52 -19.33 5.71
C GLU A 496 17.02 -18.53 6.92
N LEU A 497 16.40 -17.37 7.19
CA LEU A 497 16.80 -16.45 8.26
C LEU A 497 16.01 -16.66 9.56
N LYS A 498 15.23 -17.75 9.66
CA LYS A 498 14.40 -18.06 10.82
C LYS A 498 15.17 -18.01 12.14
N HIS A 499 16.37 -18.59 12.15
CA HIS A 499 17.25 -18.63 13.33
C HIS A 499 17.70 -17.23 13.82
N LYS A 500 17.79 -16.23 12.92
CA LYS A 500 18.13 -14.83 13.27
C LYS A 500 16.89 -14.02 13.65
N LEU A 501 15.75 -14.26 13.02
CA LEU A 501 14.48 -13.58 13.30
C LEU A 501 13.92 -13.98 14.68
N GLY A 502 13.92 -15.29 14.97
CA GLY A 502 13.30 -15.90 16.14
C GLY A 502 12.09 -16.78 15.79
N GLU A 503 11.40 -17.28 16.81
CA GLU A 503 10.38 -18.32 16.68
C GLU A 503 9.24 -17.97 15.70
N GLU A 504 8.71 -16.74 15.76
CA GLU A 504 7.46 -16.39 15.05
C GLU A 504 7.57 -15.09 14.22
N LEU A 505 8.72 -14.42 14.25
CA LEU A 505 8.90 -13.15 13.55
C LEU A 505 9.11 -13.38 12.05
N THR A 506 8.41 -12.59 11.22
CA THR A 506 8.59 -12.53 9.76
C THR A 506 9.48 -11.34 9.37
N ILE A 507 10.10 -11.41 8.20
CA ILE A 507 10.94 -10.34 7.64
C ILE A 507 10.13 -9.07 7.35
N GLN A 508 8.88 -9.21 6.90
CA GLN A 508 7.97 -8.07 6.74
C GLN A 508 7.68 -7.38 8.09
N SER A 509 7.47 -8.16 9.15
CA SER A 509 7.25 -7.62 10.49
C SER A 509 8.50 -6.93 11.05
N ALA A 510 9.69 -7.49 10.82
CA ALA A 510 10.97 -6.86 11.17
C ALA A 510 11.21 -5.55 10.40
N GLN A 511 10.91 -5.52 9.10
CA GLN A 511 10.98 -4.31 8.26
C GLN A 511 10.04 -3.22 8.78
N ARG A 512 8.79 -3.57 9.08
CA ARG A 512 7.80 -2.63 9.61
C ARG A 512 8.28 -1.99 10.90
N PHE A 513 8.84 -2.80 11.81
CA PHE A 513 9.44 -2.30 13.05
C PHE A 513 10.62 -1.36 12.77
N SER A 514 11.57 -1.78 11.94
CA SER A 514 12.76 -1.00 11.61
C SER A 514 12.41 0.37 10.99
N VAL A 515 11.45 0.40 10.08
CA VAL A 515 11.01 1.63 9.41
C VAL A 515 10.23 2.55 10.35
N GLU A 516 9.23 2.02 11.09
CA GLU A 516 8.39 2.85 11.96
C GLU A 516 9.14 3.40 13.18
N ILE A 517 10.12 2.67 13.71
CA ILE A 517 10.80 3.01 14.98
C ILE A 517 12.15 3.68 14.76
N PHE A 518 12.90 3.28 13.73
CA PHE A 518 14.25 3.82 13.48
C PHE A 518 14.37 4.59 12.16
N GLY A 519 13.32 4.59 11.32
CA GLY A 519 13.39 5.19 9.99
C GLY A 519 14.35 4.48 9.04
N LYS A 520 14.77 3.25 9.38
CA LYS A 520 15.74 2.46 8.60
C LYS A 520 15.01 1.35 7.83
N LYS A 521 15.30 1.22 6.54
CA LYS A 521 14.84 0.07 5.74
C LYS A 521 15.87 -1.05 5.84
N LEU A 522 15.46 -2.26 6.21
CA LEU A 522 16.28 -3.47 6.17
C LEU A 522 16.57 -3.89 4.73
N ALA A 523 15.54 -3.81 3.88
CA ALA A 523 15.65 -4.09 2.45
C ALA A 523 14.61 -3.33 1.63
N LYS A 524 14.75 -3.35 0.30
CA LYS A 524 13.72 -2.88 -0.63
C LYS A 524 12.78 -4.05 -0.91
N PHE A 525 11.53 -3.88 -0.48
CA PHE A 525 10.48 -4.84 -0.78
C PHE A 525 9.73 -4.36 -2.01
N ALA A 526 9.52 -5.26 -2.96
CA ALA A 526 8.61 -5.04 -4.06
C ALA A 526 7.36 -5.88 -3.80
N SER A 527 6.18 -5.28 -4.02
CA SER A 527 4.98 -6.08 -4.23
C SER A 527 5.27 -6.98 -5.41
N SER A 528 4.98 -8.28 -5.30
CA SER A 528 4.87 -9.09 -6.50
C SER A 528 3.94 -8.31 -7.43
N PRO A 529 4.37 -7.94 -8.65
CA PRO A 529 3.49 -7.23 -9.56
C PRO A 529 2.25 -8.07 -9.96
N TRP A 530 2.11 -9.27 -9.38
CA TRP A 530 1.25 -10.36 -9.81
C TRP A 530 0.37 -10.92 -8.69
N SER A 531 0.57 -10.52 -7.43
CA SER A 531 -0.43 -10.75 -6.39
C SER A 531 -1.67 -9.93 -6.72
N GLN A 532 -2.83 -10.57 -6.87
CA GLN A 532 -4.12 -9.87 -7.01
C GLN A 532 -4.36 -8.92 -5.81
N ASN A 533 -3.71 -9.19 -4.68
CA ASN A 533 -3.54 -8.25 -3.58
C ASN A 533 -2.22 -7.49 -3.76
N GLN A 534 -2.27 -6.34 -4.46
CA GLN A 534 -1.16 -5.36 -4.55
C GLN A 534 -0.59 -4.92 -3.18
N SER A 535 -1.24 -5.27 -2.07
CA SER A 535 -0.79 -5.00 -0.71
C SER A 535 0.30 -5.94 -0.18
N ASN A 536 0.49 -7.13 -0.78
CA ASN A 536 1.48 -8.09 -0.28
C ASN A 536 2.84 -7.90 -0.94
N LEU A 537 3.83 -7.60 -0.11
CA LEU A 537 5.23 -7.38 -0.46
C LEU A 537 5.95 -8.73 -0.52
N ASP A 538 5.89 -9.44 -1.65
CA ASP A 538 6.31 -10.85 -1.71
C ASP A 538 7.80 -11.06 -2.07
N HIS A 539 8.50 -10.01 -2.55
CA HIS A 539 9.90 -10.13 -2.97
C HIS A 539 10.80 -9.07 -2.33
N VAL A 540 12.07 -9.43 -2.15
CA VAL A 540 13.13 -8.54 -1.72
C VAL A 540 14.12 -8.32 -2.86
N LEU A 541 14.33 -7.07 -3.24
CA LEU A 541 15.26 -6.65 -4.28
C LEU A 541 16.66 -6.42 -3.70
N LYS A 542 17.69 -6.69 -4.50
CA LYS A 542 19.08 -6.45 -4.11
C LYS A 542 19.36 -4.94 -4.04
N SER A 543 19.87 -4.47 -2.91
CA SER A 543 20.27 -3.06 -2.76
C SER A 543 21.41 -2.74 -3.73
N GLY A 544 21.20 -1.79 -4.64
CA GLY A 544 22.21 -1.33 -5.61
C GLY A 544 22.25 -2.09 -6.94
N SER A 545 21.39 -3.08 -7.18
CA SER A 545 21.18 -3.59 -8.54
C SER A 545 20.40 -2.56 -9.35
N GLN A 546 20.82 -2.27 -10.59
CA GLN A 546 20.07 -1.44 -11.54
C GLN A 546 18.68 -1.99 -11.89
N ILE A 547 18.31 -3.16 -11.36
CA ILE A 547 16.94 -3.63 -11.19
C ILE A 547 16.21 -2.76 -10.13
N GLU A 548 16.27 -1.44 -10.28
CA GLU A 548 15.39 -0.49 -9.57
C GLU A 548 14.06 -0.34 -10.32
N ASP A 549 13.98 -0.84 -11.55
CA ASP A 549 12.83 -0.63 -12.40
C ASP A 549 11.89 -1.83 -12.35
N ASP A 550 10.78 -1.68 -11.62
CA ASP A 550 9.62 -2.58 -11.71
C ASP A 550 9.19 -2.76 -13.19
N SER A 551 9.54 -1.85 -14.09
CA SER A 551 9.34 -2.02 -15.54
C SER A 551 10.10 -3.24 -16.08
N LEU A 552 11.32 -3.50 -15.64
CA LEU A 552 12.16 -4.59 -16.14
C LEU A 552 11.54 -5.95 -15.85
N ILE A 553 11.19 -6.18 -14.58
CA ILE A 553 10.61 -7.46 -14.15
C ILE A 553 9.24 -7.66 -14.82
N ARG A 554 8.42 -6.61 -14.92
CA ARG A 554 7.12 -6.66 -15.61
C ARG A 554 7.26 -6.93 -17.10
N SER A 555 8.20 -6.26 -17.77
CA SER A 555 8.50 -6.44 -19.19
C SER A 555 9.03 -7.84 -19.45
N ALA A 556 10.03 -8.31 -18.68
CA ALA A 556 10.60 -9.65 -18.81
C ALA A 556 9.55 -10.76 -18.68
N ARG A 557 8.66 -10.67 -17.69
CA ARG A 557 7.56 -11.62 -17.56
C ARG A 557 6.56 -11.49 -18.71
N SER A 558 6.15 -10.27 -19.06
CA SER A 558 5.21 -10.00 -20.16
C SER A 558 5.68 -10.63 -21.46
N VAL A 559 6.94 -10.36 -21.83
CA VAL A 559 7.62 -10.92 -23.00
C VAL A 559 7.71 -12.44 -22.91
N ALA A 560 8.20 -13.00 -21.79
CA ALA A 560 8.31 -14.44 -21.62
C ALA A 560 6.94 -15.14 -21.73
N LEU A 561 5.88 -14.56 -21.17
CA LEU A 561 4.51 -15.08 -21.30
C LEU A 561 3.99 -15.00 -22.74
N LYS A 562 4.26 -13.90 -23.47
CA LYS A 562 3.93 -13.78 -24.89
C LYS A 562 4.63 -14.91 -25.68
N MET A 563 5.89 -15.21 -25.36
CA MET A 563 6.63 -16.32 -25.98
C MET A 563 6.03 -17.68 -25.61
N ILE A 564 5.80 -17.98 -24.33
CA ILE A 564 5.20 -19.26 -23.88
C ILE A 564 3.81 -19.48 -24.50
N ARG A 565 2.99 -18.43 -24.58
CA ARG A 565 1.69 -18.48 -25.30
C ARG A 565 1.86 -18.72 -26.79
N GLY A 566 2.96 -18.27 -27.39
CA GLY A 566 3.23 -18.40 -28.82
C GLY A 566 3.83 -19.74 -29.22
N SER A 567 4.75 -20.29 -28.42
CA SER A 567 5.62 -21.42 -28.78
C SER A 567 5.68 -22.53 -27.74
N GLY A 568 5.03 -22.37 -26.58
CA GLY A 568 5.01 -23.33 -25.49
C GLY A 568 6.15 -23.19 -24.47
N ALA A 569 7.24 -22.53 -24.82
CA ALA A 569 8.39 -22.25 -23.96
C ALA A 569 9.04 -20.91 -24.33
N ALA A 570 9.78 -20.29 -23.40
CA ALA A 570 10.54 -19.08 -23.67
C ALA A 570 12.04 -19.37 -23.72
N ASN A 571 12.77 -18.55 -24.49
CA ASN A 571 14.24 -18.57 -24.51
C ASN A 571 14.78 -17.24 -23.99
N ILE A 572 15.68 -17.31 -23.01
CA ILE A 572 16.17 -16.13 -22.27
C ILE A 572 16.85 -15.10 -23.16
N HIS A 573 17.59 -15.52 -24.20
CA HIS A 573 18.30 -14.60 -25.09
C HIS A 573 17.33 -13.73 -25.88
N PHE A 574 16.25 -14.35 -26.36
CA PHE A 574 15.21 -13.61 -27.06
C PHE A 574 14.38 -12.75 -26.12
N VAL A 575 14.09 -13.25 -24.90
CA VAL A 575 13.41 -12.43 -23.88
C VAL A 575 14.24 -11.19 -23.59
N CYS A 576 15.57 -11.33 -23.50
CA CYS A 576 16.47 -10.21 -23.28
C CYS A 576 16.38 -9.16 -24.40
N GLY A 577 16.51 -9.58 -25.68
CA GLY A 577 16.39 -8.64 -26.80
C GLY A 577 15.04 -7.92 -26.84
N ALA A 578 13.96 -8.69 -26.66
CA ALA A 578 12.60 -8.18 -26.61
C ALA A 578 12.31 -7.20 -25.47
N VAL A 579 12.90 -7.45 -24.29
CA VAL A 579 12.77 -6.57 -23.13
C VAL A 579 13.56 -5.28 -23.35
N SER A 580 14.76 -5.38 -23.92
CA SER A 580 15.54 -4.20 -24.32
C SER A 580 14.77 -3.33 -25.32
N ASP A 581 14.10 -3.96 -26.30
CA ASP A 581 13.24 -3.26 -27.26
C ASP A 581 12.00 -2.63 -26.59
N GLU A 582 11.34 -3.33 -25.66
CA GLU A 582 10.12 -2.83 -24.97
C GLU A 582 10.43 -1.67 -24.01
N LEU A 583 11.65 -1.61 -23.45
CA LEU A 583 12.09 -0.58 -22.51
C LEU A 583 12.95 0.52 -23.14
N ASP A 584 13.30 0.40 -24.42
CA ASP A 584 14.22 1.31 -25.12
C ASP A 584 15.55 1.51 -24.34
N THR A 585 16.07 0.44 -23.75
CA THR A 585 17.27 0.45 -22.91
C THR A 585 18.03 -0.86 -23.06
N GLU A 586 19.36 -0.81 -23.04
CA GLU A 586 20.19 -2.03 -23.06
C GLU A 586 20.05 -2.78 -21.73
N VAL A 587 19.46 -3.98 -21.77
CA VAL A 587 19.32 -4.87 -20.62
C VAL A 587 20.26 -6.06 -20.77
N SER A 588 20.96 -6.43 -19.70
CA SER A 588 21.84 -7.60 -19.72
C SER A 588 21.08 -8.91 -19.52
N ILE A 589 21.58 -10.00 -20.12
CA ILE A 589 21.01 -11.35 -19.93
C ILE A 589 21.00 -11.76 -18.45
N LYS A 590 22.00 -11.33 -17.66
CA LYS A 590 22.08 -11.63 -16.22
C LYS A 590 20.92 -10.98 -15.45
N GLU A 591 20.55 -9.75 -15.80
CA GLU A 591 19.42 -9.05 -15.18
C GLU A 591 18.09 -9.70 -15.55
N VAL A 592 17.92 -10.07 -16.83
CA VAL A 592 16.73 -10.77 -17.30
C VAL A 592 16.61 -12.15 -16.64
N LYS A 593 17.72 -12.91 -16.55
CA LYS A 593 17.77 -14.22 -15.85
C LYS A 593 17.26 -14.07 -14.43
N THR A 594 17.81 -13.10 -13.72
CA THR A 594 17.44 -12.80 -12.34
C THR A 594 15.95 -12.42 -12.25
N ALA A 595 15.45 -11.60 -13.16
CA ALA A 595 14.05 -11.16 -13.18
C ALA A 595 13.06 -12.30 -13.46
N ILE A 596 13.37 -13.21 -14.41
CA ILE A 596 12.49 -14.34 -14.76
C ILE A 596 12.53 -15.45 -13.70
N GLU A 597 13.67 -15.69 -13.06
CA GLU A 597 13.83 -16.68 -11.98
C GLU A 597 13.01 -16.31 -10.72
N MET A 598 12.64 -15.03 -10.59
CA MET A 598 11.75 -14.55 -9.53
C MET A 598 10.26 -14.76 -9.83
N VAL A 599 9.89 -15.17 -11.05
CA VAL A 599 8.49 -15.39 -11.42
C VAL A 599 8.02 -16.73 -10.89
N ASP A 600 6.87 -16.74 -10.21
CA ASP A 600 6.26 -17.98 -9.72
C ASP A 600 6.06 -19.01 -10.83
N GLY A 601 6.41 -20.27 -10.53
CA GLY A 601 6.34 -21.37 -11.49
C GLY A 601 7.52 -21.46 -12.44
N PHE A 602 8.52 -20.56 -12.35
CA PHE A 602 9.72 -20.62 -13.17
C PHE A 602 10.44 -21.96 -13.07
N GLU A 603 10.76 -22.53 -14.24
CA GLU A 603 11.54 -23.76 -14.32
C GLU A 603 12.41 -23.81 -15.59
N TRP A 604 13.68 -24.19 -15.40
CA TRP A 604 14.61 -24.47 -16.50
C TRP A 604 14.24 -25.77 -17.22
N LEU A 605 14.02 -25.68 -18.54
CA LEU A 605 13.87 -26.83 -19.43
C LEU A 605 15.23 -27.27 -19.97
N ALA A 606 16.07 -26.31 -20.37
CA ALA A 606 17.46 -26.50 -20.74
C ALA A 606 18.24 -25.22 -20.43
N GLU A 607 18.84 -25.15 -19.24
CA GLU A 607 19.59 -23.97 -18.79
C GLU A 607 20.77 -23.59 -19.71
N PRO A 608 21.61 -24.53 -20.22
CA PRO A 608 22.73 -24.16 -21.11
C PRO A 608 22.27 -23.48 -22.40
N ASP A 609 21.11 -23.88 -22.92
CA ASP A 609 20.51 -23.36 -24.14
C ASP A 609 19.54 -22.19 -23.87
N GLY A 610 19.32 -21.85 -22.60
CA GLY A 610 18.48 -20.74 -22.17
C GLY A 610 16.97 -20.98 -22.24
N TRP A 611 16.49 -22.22 -22.33
CA TRP A 611 15.06 -22.54 -22.44
C TRP A 611 14.38 -22.75 -21.09
N PHE A 612 13.26 -22.08 -20.87
CA PHE A 612 12.47 -22.15 -19.64
C PHE A 612 10.97 -21.97 -19.89
N TRP A 613 10.18 -22.16 -18.84
CA TRP A 613 8.74 -21.85 -18.81
C TRP A 613 8.30 -21.49 -17.38
N PHE A 614 7.02 -21.16 -17.16
CA PHE A 614 6.49 -20.86 -15.81
C PHE A 614 5.48 -21.92 -15.30
N GLY A 615 5.62 -23.18 -15.72
CA GLY A 615 4.77 -24.28 -15.27
C GLY A 615 3.36 -24.30 -15.89
N ASN A 616 2.47 -25.08 -15.28
CA ASN A 616 1.12 -25.37 -15.80
C ASN A 616 0.05 -24.33 -15.43
N ASP A 617 0.27 -23.54 -14.37
CA ASP A 617 -0.76 -22.68 -13.78
C ASP A 617 -0.99 -21.37 -14.54
N ILE A 618 -0.30 -21.16 -15.66
CA ILE A 618 -0.30 -19.88 -16.41
C ILE A 618 -1.55 -19.71 -17.29
N GLY A 619 -2.46 -20.69 -17.31
CA GLY A 619 -3.80 -20.59 -17.91
C GLY A 619 -3.86 -20.55 -19.45
N ASP A 620 -2.79 -20.20 -20.14
CA ASP A 620 -2.75 -20.19 -21.61
C ASP A 620 -1.36 -20.58 -22.12
N ASN A 621 -1.20 -21.84 -22.52
CA ASN A 621 -0.01 -22.37 -23.18
C ASN A 621 -0.44 -23.04 -24.48
N ARG A 622 0.06 -22.54 -25.61
CA ARG A 622 -0.34 -23.05 -26.93
C ARG A 622 0.07 -24.49 -27.17
N LEU A 623 1.24 -24.92 -26.71
CA LEU A 623 1.66 -26.33 -26.83
C LEU A 623 0.63 -27.22 -26.14
N GLN A 624 0.20 -26.85 -24.93
CA GLN A 624 -0.83 -27.60 -24.20
C GLN A 624 -2.19 -27.56 -24.91
N ASN A 625 -2.63 -26.40 -25.39
CA ASN A 625 -3.91 -26.27 -26.12
C ASN A 625 -3.93 -27.08 -27.43
N VAL A 626 -2.83 -27.06 -28.18
CA VAL A 626 -2.66 -27.84 -29.41
C VAL A 626 -2.63 -29.32 -29.09
N THR A 627 -1.81 -29.73 -28.11
CA THR A 627 -1.70 -31.13 -27.69
C THR A 627 -3.04 -31.66 -27.21
N LYS A 628 -3.79 -30.86 -26.44
CA LYS A 628 -5.13 -31.20 -25.96
C LYS A 628 -6.10 -31.48 -27.11
N LYS A 629 -6.08 -30.66 -28.16
CA LYS A 629 -6.89 -30.90 -29.37
C LYS A 629 -6.46 -32.16 -30.13
N VAL A 630 -5.15 -32.34 -30.31
CA VAL A 630 -4.61 -33.52 -31.00
C VAL A 630 -4.97 -34.80 -30.24
N MET A 631 -4.78 -34.82 -28.92
CA MET A 631 -5.12 -35.97 -28.07
C MET A 631 -6.63 -36.24 -28.01
N ALA A 632 -7.48 -35.21 -28.14
CA ALA A 632 -8.93 -35.39 -28.24
C ALA A 632 -9.37 -36.03 -29.56
N ALA A 633 -8.55 -35.92 -30.61
CA ALA A 633 -8.83 -36.47 -31.94
C ALA A 633 -8.10 -37.79 -32.22
N ALA A 634 -6.95 -38.02 -31.60
CA ALA A 634 -6.10 -39.18 -31.84
C ALA A 634 -6.68 -40.47 -31.23
N ASP A 635 -6.50 -41.59 -31.91
CA ASP A 635 -6.91 -42.93 -31.45
C ASP A 635 -5.71 -43.74 -30.92
N ARG A 636 -4.48 -43.19 -31.01
CA ARG A 636 -3.25 -43.80 -30.50
C ARG A 636 -2.36 -42.78 -29.79
N LYS A 637 -1.27 -43.28 -29.21
CA LYS A 637 -0.14 -42.45 -28.76
C LYS A 637 0.38 -41.58 -29.91
N VAL A 638 0.73 -40.34 -29.58
CA VAL A 638 1.16 -39.32 -30.55
C VAL A 638 2.62 -38.95 -30.29
N ASP A 639 3.44 -39.03 -31.33
CA ASP A 639 4.85 -38.64 -31.26
C ASP A 639 5.00 -37.11 -31.20
N ILE A 640 6.06 -36.64 -30.54
CA ILE A 640 6.35 -35.21 -30.43
C ILE A 640 6.47 -34.50 -31.78
N ASP A 641 6.97 -35.15 -32.82
CA ASP A 641 7.13 -34.56 -34.14
C ASP A 641 5.78 -34.38 -34.84
N GLU A 642 4.80 -35.25 -34.57
CA GLU A 642 3.41 -35.05 -34.99
C GLU A 642 2.78 -33.84 -34.28
N ILE A 643 2.99 -33.70 -32.97
CA ILE A 643 2.53 -32.54 -32.18
C ILE A 643 3.21 -31.25 -32.65
N TYR A 644 4.52 -31.30 -32.93
CA TYR A 644 5.30 -30.18 -33.45
C TYR A 644 4.75 -29.71 -34.81
N THR A 645 4.49 -30.65 -35.71
CA THR A 645 3.90 -30.34 -37.01
C THR A 645 2.48 -29.77 -36.87
N ALA A 646 1.68 -30.31 -35.94
CA ALA A 646 0.36 -29.80 -35.61
C ALA A 646 0.41 -28.37 -35.04
N MET A 647 1.43 -28.07 -34.21
CA MET A 647 1.70 -26.71 -33.75
C MET A 647 1.97 -25.76 -34.92
N GLY A 648 2.80 -26.15 -35.88
CA GLY A 648 3.09 -25.36 -37.08
C GLY A 648 1.81 -24.98 -37.85
N ARG A 649 0.91 -25.93 -38.08
CA ARG A 649 -0.37 -25.70 -38.77
C ARG A 649 -1.32 -24.80 -37.98
N SER A 650 -1.31 -24.92 -36.65
CA SER A 650 -2.11 -24.09 -35.77
C SER A 650 -1.61 -22.64 -35.67
N GLN A 651 -0.55 -22.24 -36.39
CA GLN A 651 -0.09 -20.85 -36.42
C GLN A 651 -1.19 -19.98 -37.02
N ARG A 652 -1.78 -19.12 -36.18
CA ARG A 652 -2.70 -18.08 -36.67
C ARG A 652 -1.87 -17.11 -37.51
N GLY A 653 -2.03 -17.14 -38.84
CA GLY A 653 -1.51 -16.11 -39.76
C GLY A 653 -2.11 -14.72 -39.56
N TYR A 654 -2.82 -14.48 -38.45
CA TYR A 654 -3.38 -13.19 -38.04
C TYR A 654 -2.68 -12.72 -36.78
N TYR A 655 -1.45 -12.26 -36.93
CA TYR A 655 -1.01 -11.12 -36.16
C TYR A 655 -1.31 -9.92 -37.05
N LYS A 656 -2.17 -9.00 -36.58
CA LYS A 656 -2.43 -7.77 -37.34
C LYS A 656 -1.08 -7.08 -37.54
N ALA A 657 -0.85 -6.50 -38.71
CA ALA A 657 0.40 -5.78 -39.01
C ALA A 657 0.73 -4.67 -37.99
N ASP A 658 -0.28 -4.20 -37.23
CA ASP A 658 -0.14 -3.22 -36.14
C ASP A 658 0.20 -3.80 -34.76
N ASP A 659 -0.01 -5.10 -34.53
CA ASP A 659 0.43 -5.73 -33.28
C ASP A 659 1.90 -6.13 -33.45
N SER A 660 2.78 -5.42 -32.75
CA SER A 660 4.20 -5.74 -32.61
C SER A 660 4.40 -7.26 -32.59
N LYS A 661 5.11 -7.76 -33.61
CA LYS A 661 5.31 -9.17 -33.95
C LYS A 661 5.39 -10.05 -32.69
N PRO A 662 4.58 -11.12 -32.56
CA PRO A 662 4.96 -12.17 -31.62
C PRO A 662 6.35 -12.66 -32.05
N PHE A 663 7.19 -12.95 -31.08
CA PHE A 663 8.50 -13.50 -31.36
C PHE A 663 8.31 -14.80 -32.14
N VAL A 664 8.75 -14.82 -33.40
CA VAL A 664 8.68 -16.00 -34.29
C VAL A 664 9.80 -16.95 -33.89
N ILE A 665 9.66 -17.51 -32.69
CA ILE A 665 10.62 -18.45 -32.11
C ILE A 665 9.87 -19.76 -31.97
N GLU A 666 10.37 -20.78 -32.64
CA GLU A 666 9.89 -22.14 -32.46
C GLU A 666 10.80 -22.86 -31.47
N ALA A 667 10.22 -23.40 -30.40
CA ALA A 667 10.98 -24.21 -29.46
C ALA A 667 11.28 -25.58 -30.09
N PRO A 668 12.51 -26.10 -30.00
CA PRO A 668 12.85 -27.42 -30.54
C PRO A 668 11.95 -28.52 -29.96
N SER A 669 11.68 -29.58 -30.73
CA SER A 669 10.83 -30.70 -30.29
C SER A 669 11.31 -31.31 -28.97
N VAL A 670 12.62 -31.37 -28.73
CA VAL A 670 13.21 -31.82 -27.45
C VAL A 670 12.79 -30.94 -26.26
N ILE A 671 12.67 -29.62 -26.45
CA ILE A 671 12.21 -28.69 -25.41
C ILE A 671 10.70 -28.83 -25.19
N LEU A 672 9.92 -28.97 -26.26
CA LEU A 672 8.49 -29.19 -26.16
C LEU A 672 8.17 -30.52 -25.46
N ALA A 673 8.91 -31.59 -25.77
CA ALA A 673 8.79 -32.87 -25.07
C ALA A 673 9.01 -32.72 -23.56
N LYS A 674 9.98 -31.89 -23.14
CA LYS A 674 10.24 -31.58 -21.73
C LYS A 674 9.09 -30.82 -21.06
N VAL A 675 8.39 -29.96 -21.79
CA VAL A 675 7.18 -29.26 -21.32
C VAL A 675 6.02 -30.26 -21.17
N LEU A 676 5.77 -31.08 -22.18
CA LEU A 676 4.71 -32.10 -22.14
C LEU A 676 4.94 -33.14 -21.05
N GLN A 677 6.19 -33.53 -20.79
CA GLN A 677 6.55 -34.45 -19.70
C GLN A 677 6.19 -33.91 -18.30
N ARG A 678 6.09 -32.58 -18.16
CA ARG A 678 5.73 -31.90 -16.91
C ARG A 678 4.24 -31.55 -16.83
N THR A 679 3.48 -31.91 -17.86
CA THR A 679 2.05 -31.63 -17.93
C THR A 679 1.29 -32.80 -17.26
N PRO A 680 0.53 -32.58 -16.16
CA PRO A 680 0.05 -33.67 -15.30
C PRO A 680 -0.90 -34.67 -15.97
N TRP A 681 -1.69 -34.19 -16.95
CA TRP A 681 -2.67 -35.00 -17.68
C TRP A 681 -2.06 -35.78 -18.86
N LEU A 682 -0.74 -35.72 -19.04
CA LEU A 682 0.00 -36.45 -20.07
C LEU A 682 0.96 -37.46 -19.43
N THR A 683 1.12 -38.60 -20.09
CA THR A 683 2.12 -39.59 -19.71
C THR A 683 2.98 -39.95 -20.92
N ARG A 684 4.29 -40.06 -20.70
CA ARG A 684 5.29 -40.42 -21.70
C ARG A 684 5.61 -41.91 -21.59
N ILE A 685 5.32 -42.70 -22.63
CA ILE A 685 5.51 -44.17 -22.59
C ILE A 685 6.85 -44.59 -23.18
N GLN A 686 7.17 -44.08 -24.38
CA GLN A 686 8.42 -44.31 -25.10
C GLN A 686 8.98 -42.95 -25.52
N LYS A 687 10.30 -42.84 -25.74
CA LYS A 687 11.05 -41.57 -25.70
C LYS A 687 10.33 -40.33 -26.27
N ASN A 688 9.55 -40.41 -27.34
CA ASN A 688 8.84 -39.24 -27.86
C ASN A 688 7.30 -39.37 -27.94
N ASP A 689 6.74 -40.49 -27.46
CA ASP A 689 5.31 -40.75 -27.51
C ASP A 689 4.58 -40.28 -26.25
N PHE A 690 3.48 -39.56 -26.46
CA PHE A 690 2.60 -39.06 -25.42
C PHE A 690 1.19 -39.64 -25.55
N PHE A 691 0.52 -39.85 -24.43
CA PHE A 691 -0.91 -40.14 -24.36
C PHE A 691 -1.55 -39.39 -23.19
N ALA A 692 -2.84 -39.10 -23.28
CA ALA A 692 -3.60 -38.50 -22.19
C ALA A 692 -3.98 -39.57 -21.16
N ASN A 693 -3.63 -39.36 -19.89
CA ASN A 693 -4.02 -40.24 -18.79
C ASN A 693 -5.37 -39.83 -18.16
N ASP A 694 -5.87 -38.63 -18.49
CA ASP A 694 -7.14 -38.08 -18.03
C ASP A 694 -7.95 -37.53 -19.22
N GLU A 695 -8.92 -38.31 -19.67
CA GLU A 695 -9.82 -37.92 -20.78
C GLU A 695 -10.79 -36.80 -20.39
N THR A 696 -11.04 -36.57 -19.10
CA THR A 696 -11.96 -35.50 -18.67
C THR A 696 -11.42 -34.13 -19.05
N VAL A 697 -10.10 -33.98 -19.06
CA VAL A 697 -9.44 -32.75 -19.51
C VAL A 697 -9.76 -32.50 -20.98
N LEU A 698 -9.83 -33.53 -21.83
CA LEU A 698 -10.02 -33.41 -23.29
C LEU A 698 -11.44 -32.98 -23.69
N GLN A 699 -12.42 -33.06 -22.77
CA GLN A 699 -13.80 -32.70 -23.05
C GLN A 699 -13.91 -31.22 -23.46
N GLY A 700 -14.61 -30.95 -24.56
CA GLY A 700 -14.78 -29.61 -25.11
C GLY A 700 -13.51 -29.00 -25.74
N ALA A 701 -12.45 -29.79 -25.97
CA ALA A 701 -11.25 -29.28 -26.64
C ALA A 701 -11.49 -28.97 -28.13
N LEU A 702 -12.35 -29.77 -28.79
CA LEU A 702 -12.68 -29.66 -30.20
C LEU A 702 -13.86 -28.69 -30.39
N SER A 703 -13.81 -27.89 -31.46
CA SER A 703 -14.98 -27.15 -31.94
C SER A 703 -15.97 -28.09 -32.63
N ASP A 704 -17.23 -27.66 -32.74
CA ASP A 704 -18.30 -28.47 -33.37
C ASP A 704 -17.93 -28.88 -34.81
N VAL A 705 -17.33 -27.96 -35.58
CA VAL A 705 -16.86 -28.22 -36.94
C VAL A 705 -15.72 -29.25 -36.94
N GLU A 706 -14.74 -29.13 -36.02
CA GLU A 706 -13.66 -30.12 -35.90
C GLU A 706 -14.22 -31.51 -35.55
N ALA A 707 -15.18 -31.58 -34.63
CA ALA A 707 -15.81 -32.83 -34.21
C ALA A 707 -16.56 -33.52 -35.37
N GLU A 708 -17.30 -32.76 -36.18
CA GLU A 708 -18.00 -33.32 -37.35
C GLU A 708 -17.03 -33.76 -38.46
N ILE A 709 -15.97 -33.00 -38.73
CA ILE A 709 -14.93 -33.42 -39.69
C ILE A 709 -14.29 -34.74 -39.24
N ILE A 710 -13.96 -34.87 -37.95
CA ILE A 710 -13.39 -36.10 -37.38
C ILE A 710 -14.34 -37.30 -37.58
N LYS A 711 -15.64 -37.13 -37.36
CA LYS A 711 -16.64 -38.19 -37.59
C LYS A 711 -16.63 -38.67 -39.05
N VAL A 712 -16.54 -37.75 -40.01
CA VAL A 712 -16.49 -38.11 -41.45
C VAL A 712 -15.22 -38.87 -41.79
N ILE A 713 -14.07 -38.40 -41.31
CA ILE A 713 -12.79 -39.05 -41.59
C ILE A 713 -12.77 -40.46 -40.99
N ARG A 714 -13.28 -40.63 -39.76
CA ARG A 714 -13.41 -41.95 -39.12
C ARG A 714 -14.39 -42.87 -39.85
N ALA A 715 -15.53 -42.34 -40.32
CA ALA A 715 -16.50 -43.09 -41.11
C ALA A 715 -15.96 -43.54 -42.48
N ASN A 716 -14.86 -42.93 -42.94
CA ASN A 716 -14.12 -43.28 -44.15
C ASN A 716 -12.77 -43.93 -43.82
N ASP A 717 -12.69 -44.70 -42.74
CA ASP A 717 -11.53 -45.54 -42.39
C ASP A 717 -10.20 -44.74 -42.27
N GLY A 718 -10.29 -43.53 -41.73
CA GLY A 718 -9.14 -42.69 -41.39
C GLY A 718 -8.71 -41.68 -42.45
N VAL A 719 -9.35 -41.65 -43.63
CA VAL A 719 -9.09 -40.65 -44.67
C VAL A 719 -10.33 -40.30 -45.48
N ALA A 720 -10.58 -39.00 -45.66
CA ALA A 720 -11.69 -38.49 -46.49
C ALA A 720 -11.21 -37.43 -47.48
N VAL A 721 -11.90 -37.31 -48.62
CA VAL A 721 -11.66 -36.21 -49.55
C VAL A 721 -12.42 -34.96 -49.11
N LYS A 722 -11.92 -33.77 -49.49
CA LYS A 722 -12.54 -32.49 -49.14
C LYS A 722 -14.03 -32.43 -49.45
N TYR A 723 -14.44 -32.99 -50.59
CA TYR A 723 -15.83 -33.00 -51.02
C TYR A 723 -16.75 -33.76 -50.06
N GLU A 724 -16.32 -34.93 -49.56
CA GLU A 724 -17.07 -35.72 -48.57
C GLU A 724 -17.22 -34.95 -47.27
N ILE A 725 -16.15 -34.28 -46.85
CA ILE A 725 -16.12 -33.45 -45.64
C ILE A 725 -17.06 -32.25 -45.78
N ASP A 726 -16.94 -31.48 -46.86
CA ASP A 726 -17.81 -30.32 -47.12
C ASP A 726 -19.28 -30.76 -47.17
N ALA A 727 -19.60 -31.84 -47.88
CA ALA A 727 -20.98 -32.32 -48.02
C ALA A 727 -21.59 -32.84 -46.71
N HIS A 728 -20.80 -33.44 -45.82
CA HIS A 728 -21.29 -33.85 -44.50
C HIS A 728 -21.47 -32.66 -43.57
N VAL A 729 -20.45 -31.82 -43.46
CA VAL A 729 -20.43 -30.68 -42.53
C VAL A 729 -21.53 -29.67 -42.86
N ASP A 730 -21.78 -29.42 -44.15
CA ASP A 730 -22.90 -28.59 -44.63
C ASP A 730 -24.25 -29.17 -44.19
N ARG A 731 -24.45 -30.49 -44.36
CA ARG A 731 -25.69 -31.17 -43.94
C ARG A 731 -25.91 -31.19 -42.43
N THR A 732 -24.85 -31.28 -41.62
CA THR A 732 -24.98 -31.42 -40.17
C THR A 732 -25.01 -30.11 -39.41
N LEU A 733 -24.25 -29.10 -39.85
CA LEU A 733 -24.04 -27.86 -39.11
C LEU A 733 -24.50 -26.60 -39.86
N ASP A 734 -24.91 -26.72 -41.13
CA ASP A 734 -25.28 -25.57 -41.98
C ASP A 734 -24.18 -24.50 -42.05
N VAL A 735 -22.91 -24.94 -42.14
CA VAL A 735 -21.75 -24.05 -42.19
C VAL A 735 -21.15 -23.98 -43.59
N THR A 736 -20.72 -22.77 -43.98
CA THR A 736 -20.12 -22.53 -45.30
C THR A 736 -18.85 -23.36 -45.54
N THR A 737 -18.59 -23.71 -46.81
CA THR A 737 -17.34 -24.35 -47.25
C THR A 737 -16.08 -23.57 -46.87
N ILE A 738 -16.19 -22.25 -46.65
CA ILE A 738 -15.10 -21.40 -46.16
C ILE A 738 -14.76 -21.73 -44.69
N ALA A 739 -15.76 -22.00 -43.86
CA ALA A 739 -15.56 -22.40 -42.47
C ALA A 739 -14.87 -23.78 -42.38
N THR A 740 -15.33 -24.74 -43.18
CA THR A 740 -14.71 -26.07 -43.30
C THR A 740 -13.27 -25.97 -43.81
N ALA A 741 -13.03 -25.19 -44.86
CA ALA A 741 -11.68 -24.97 -45.37
C ALA A 741 -10.74 -24.30 -44.34
N ASN A 742 -11.27 -23.35 -43.54
CA ASN A 742 -10.53 -22.74 -42.44
C ASN A 742 -10.19 -23.76 -41.34
N ALA A 743 -11.14 -24.63 -40.97
CA ALA A 743 -10.91 -25.68 -39.99
C ALA A 743 -9.84 -26.68 -40.48
N LEU A 744 -9.95 -27.16 -41.71
CA LEU A 744 -8.98 -28.07 -42.33
C LEU A 744 -7.59 -27.45 -42.48
N GLY A 745 -7.51 -26.14 -42.74
CA GLY A 745 -6.24 -25.44 -42.93
C GLY A 745 -5.54 -24.98 -41.64
N LYS A 746 -6.28 -24.77 -40.54
CA LYS A 746 -5.75 -24.16 -39.30
C LYS A 746 -5.87 -25.04 -38.06
N SER A 747 -6.71 -26.08 -38.09
CA SER A 747 -6.83 -26.98 -36.95
C SER A 747 -5.57 -27.84 -36.83
N PRO A 748 -5.05 -28.03 -35.60
CA PRO A 748 -3.95 -28.98 -35.37
C PRO A 748 -4.36 -30.44 -35.57
N CYS A 749 -5.67 -30.75 -35.64
CA CYS A 749 -6.17 -32.11 -35.66
C CYS A 749 -6.04 -32.79 -37.04
N PHE A 750 -5.82 -32.03 -38.11
CA PHE A 750 -5.88 -32.57 -39.48
C PHE A 750 -4.51 -32.55 -40.15
N VAL A 751 -4.23 -33.62 -40.90
CA VAL A 751 -3.05 -33.80 -41.75
C VAL A 751 -3.54 -33.93 -43.19
N GLN A 752 -2.76 -33.43 -44.15
CA GLN A 752 -3.03 -33.59 -45.57
C GLN A 752 -2.05 -34.60 -46.18
N PRO A 753 -2.40 -35.90 -46.27
CA PRO A 753 -1.52 -36.90 -46.86
C PRO A 753 -1.31 -36.68 -48.38
N ALA A 754 -2.32 -36.13 -49.06
CA ALA A 754 -2.26 -35.76 -50.48
C ALA A 754 -3.22 -34.60 -50.77
N LYS A 755 -3.05 -33.95 -51.92
CA LYS A 755 -3.85 -32.76 -52.28
C LYS A 755 -5.35 -33.07 -52.29
N GLY A 756 -6.11 -32.38 -51.43
CA GLY A 756 -7.56 -32.54 -51.33
C GLY A 756 -8.01 -33.73 -50.48
N MET A 757 -7.08 -34.48 -49.89
CA MET A 757 -7.33 -35.57 -48.95
C MET A 757 -6.94 -35.13 -47.54
N TYR A 758 -7.69 -35.56 -46.54
CA TYR A 758 -7.45 -35.20 -45.14
C TYR A 758 -7.56 -36.43 -44.25
N SER A 759 -6.64 -36.54 -43.30
CA SER A 759 -6.63 -37.54 -42.23
C SER A 759 -6.52 -36.86 -40.86
N ILE A 760 -6.72 -37.62 -39.79
CA ILE A 760 -6.60 -37.13 -38.42
C ILE A 760 -5.15 -37.34 -37.92
N CYS A 761 -4.61 -36.34 -37.23
CA CYS A 761 -3.30 -36.41 -36.57
C CYS A 761 -3.33 -37.48 -35.46
N GLY A 762 -2.33 -38.36 -35.37
CA GLY A 762 -2.33 -39.45 -34.41
C GLY A 762 -3.36 -40.55 -34.68
N CYS A 763 -3.84 -40.71 -35.92
CA CYS A 763 -4.68 -41.84 -36.35
C CYS A 763 -3.99 -42.61 -37.47
N ASP A 764 -4.25 -43.91 -37.52
CA ASP A 764 -3.76 -44.77 -38.61
C ASP A 764 -4.64 -44.60 -39.85
N ILE A 765 -4.02 -44.71 -41.03
CA ILE A 765 -4.73 -44.63 -42.31
C ILE A 765 -4.73 -46.02 -42.92
N GLU A 766 -5.91 -46.58 -43.13
CA GLU A 766 -6.06 -47.86 -43.80
C GLU A 766 -5.61 -47.76 -45.27
N PRO A 767 -4.70 -48.64 -45.75
CA PRO A 767 -4.15 -48.54 -47.11
C PRO A 767 -5.22 -48.56 -48.21
N HIS A 768 -6.30 -49.33 -48.01
CA HIS A 768 -7.41 -49.42 -48.95
C HIS A 768 -8.26 -48.14 -48.98
N ALA A 769 -8.41 -47.49 -47.84
CA ALA A 769 -9.11 -46.21 -47.72
C ALA A 769 -8.34 -45.08 -48.42
N LEU A 770 -7.01 -45.10 -48.29
CA LEU A 770 -6.13 -44.18 -48.99
C LEU A 770 -6.23 -44.39 -50.52
N ALA A 771 -6.21 -45.65 -50.98
CA ALA A 771 -6.37 -45.96 -52.41
C ALA A 771 -7.74 -45.53 -52.95
N ARG A 772 -8.82 -45.76 -52.18
CA ARG A 772 -10.18 -45.28 -52.51
C ARG A 772 -10.22 -43.77 -52.62
N ALA A 773 -9.73 -43.06 -51.60
CA ALA A 773 -9.73 -41.61 -51.57
C ALA A 773 -8.85 -41.00 -52.67
N ALA A 774 -7.72 -41.62 -52.99
CA ALA A 774 -6.86 -41.22 -54.11
C ALA A 774 -7.58 -41.43 -55.46
N SER A 775 -8.18 -42.60 -55.68
CA SER A 775 -8.97 -42.88 -56.89
C SER A 775 -10.16 -41.93 -57.02
N PHE A 776 -10.82 -41.60 -55.91
CA PHE A 776 -11.94 -40.69 -55.90
C PHE A 776 -11.50 -39.23 -56.13
N ALA A 777 -10.39 -38.79 -55.52
CA ALA A 777 -9.80 -37.48 -55.77
C ALA A 777 -9.39 -37.33 -57.24
N ASP A 778 -8.71 -38.33 -57.81
CA ASP A 778 -8.40 -38.39 -59.23
C ASP A 778 -9.68 -38.37 -60.08
N SER A 779 -10.73 -39.11 -59.67
CA SER A 779 -12.02 -39.09 -60.35
C SER A 779 -12.70 -37.73 -60.25
N LEU A 780 -12.57 -36.98 -59.16
CA LEU A 780 -13.16 -35.64 -59.00
C LEU A 780 -12.40 -34.59 -59.82
N PHE A 781 -11.06 -34.69 -59.89
CA PHE A 781 -10.27 -33.90 -60.83
C PHE A 781 -10.59 -34.23 -62.30
N ASN A 782 -11.12 -35.45 -62.55
CA ASN A 782 -11.52 -35.93 -63.87
C ASN A 782 -13.05 -35.85 -64.15
N ARG A 783 -13.91 -35.62 -63.14
CA ARG A 783 -15.39 -35.70 -63.26
C ARG A 783 -16.04 -34.46 -63.84
N GLY A 784 -15.26 -33.41 -64.09
CA GLY A 784 -15.75 -32.17 -64.65
C GLY A 784 -15.18 -31.87 -66.03
N THR A 785 -14.86 -32.88 -66.83
CA THR A 785 -14.95 -32.95 -68.31
C THR A 785 -13.91 -33.88 -68.90
N ASN A 786 -14.37 -34.79 -69.76
CA ASN A 786 -13.53 -35.44 -70.75
C ASN A 786 -13.01 -34.37 -71.70
N ALA A 787 -11.92 -33.71 -71.33
CA ALA A 787 -11.22 -32.83 -72.24
C ALA A 787 -10.64 -33.70 -73.36
N THR A 788 -11.38 -33.86 -74.44
CA THR A 788 -10.93 -34.61 -75.61
C THR A 788 -9.95 -33.73 -76.37
N ILE A 789 -8.84 -34.31 -76.80
CA ILE A 789 -7.88 -33.66 -77.68
C ILE A 789 -8.31 -34.00 -79.10
N ASP A 790 -8.53 -32.98 -79.93
CA ASP A 790 -8.74 -33.21 -81.36
C ASP A 790 -7.41 -33.35 -82.11
N ASP A 791 -7.44 -33.87 -83.35
CA ASP A 791 -6.26 -34.08 -84.19
C ASP A 791 -5.50 -32.77 -84.50
N LYS A 792 -6.08 -31.60 -84.19
CA LYS A 792 -5.50 -30.26 -84.37
C LYS A 792 -4.92 -29.70 -83.07
N GLY A 793 -4.85 -30.49 -82.00
CA GLY A 793 -4.28 -30.11 -80.72
C GLY A 793 -5.18 -29.23 -79.85
N TYR A 794 -6.47 -29.09 -80.15
CA TYR A 794 -7.41 -28.39 -79.26
C TYR A 794 -7.90 -29.31 -78.16
N PHE A 795 -7.76 -28.84 -76.93
CA PHE A 795 -8.43 -29.39 -75.77
C PHE A 795 -9.87 -28.90 -75.74
N THR A 796 -10.82 -29.82 -75.82
CA THR A 796 -12.25 -29.49 -75.90
C THR A 796 -12.98 -30.01 -74.67
N PHE A 797 -13.68 -29.13 -73.97
CA PHE A 797 -14.54 -29.54 -72.87
C PHE A 797 -15.84 -28.72 -72.78
N GLU A 798 -16.86 -29.31 -72.16
CA GLU A 798 -18.18 -28.69 -72.01
C GLU A 798 -18.45 -28.31 -70.55
N PHE A 799 -18.96 -27.11 -70.30
CA PHE A 799 -19.33 -26.67 -68.96
C PHE A 799 -20.69 -25.98 -68.98
N GLU A 800 -21.42 -26.10 -67.88
CA GLU A 800 -22.66 -25.36 -67.66
C GLU A 800 -22.35 -24.00 -67.01
N LEU A 801 -22.97 -22.93 -67.53
CA LEU A 801 -22.77 -21.60 -67.00
C LEU A 801 -23.54 -21.44 -65.67
N SER A 802 -22.85 -21.50 -64.53
CA SER A 802 -23.44 -21.26 -63.20
C SER A 802 -23.51 -19.77 -62.80
N GLU A 803 -24.30 -19.44 -61.79
CA GLU A 803 -24.32 -18.09 -61.18
C GLU A 803 -22.94 -17.67 -60.66
N TYR A 804 -22.16 -18.63 -60.17
CA TYR A 804 -20.80 -18.40 -59.67
C TYR A 804 -19.87 -17.85 -60.76
N HIS A 805 -19.93 -18.40 -61.98
CA HIS A 805 -19.14 -17.92 -63.11
C HIS A 805 -19.48 -16.46 -63.45
N THR A 806 -20.78 -16.13 -63.48
CA THR A 806 -21.26 -14.78 -63.78
C THR A 806 -20.85 -13.78 -62.70
N LYS A 807 -20.99 -14.15 -61.43
CA LYS A 807 -20.64 -13.30 -60.28
C LYS A 807 -19.14 -13.00 -60.21
N HIS A 808 -18.31 -14.02 -60.43
CA HIS A 808 -16.86 -13.91 -60.24
C HIS A 808 -16.07 -13.65 -61.53
N LYS A 809 -16.73 -13.66 -62.70
CA LYS A 809 -16.17 -13.32 -64.03
C LYS A 809 -14.99 -14.19 -64.46
N PHE A 810 -14.95 -15.44 -64.00
CA PHE A 810 -13.99 -16.45 -64.45
C PHE A 810 -14.65 -17.82 -64.57
N ILE A 811 -14.05 -18.70 -65.38
CA ILE A 811 -14.43 -20.10 -65.53
C ILE A 811 -13.28 -20.95 -65.00
N GLY A 812 -13.60 -21.91 -64.13
CA GLY A 812 -12.63 -22.89 -63.64
C GLY A 812 -12.31 -23.91 -64.72
N MET A 813 -11.02 -24.14 -64.98
CA MET A 813 -10.58 -25.13 -65.96
C MET A 813 -10.45 -26.52 -65.31
N PRO A 814 -10.72 -27.60 -66.04
CA PRO A 814 -10.52 -28.97 -65.58
C PRO A 814 -9.08 -29.22 -65.12
N GLY A 815 -8.92 -29.95 -64.01
CA GLY A 815 -7.61 -30.24 -63.43
C GLY A 815 -6.68 -31.02 -64.37
N SER A 816 -7.25 -31.86 -65.23
CA SER A 816 -6.54 -32.62 -66.28
C SER A 816 -5.81 -31.73 -67.29
N LEU A 817 -6.26 -30.48 -67.48
CA LEU A 817 -5.63 -29.49 -68.37
C LEU A 817 -4.52 -28.71 -67.66
N SER A 818 -4.37 -28.85 -66.33
CA SER A 818 -3.51 -27.96 -65.54
C SER A 818 -2.02 -28.00 -65.90
N ARG A 819 -1.54 -29.20 -66.26
CA ARG A 819 -0.15 -29.43 -66.71
C ARG A 819 0.06 -29.09 -68.18
N LYS A 820 -1.01 -29.07 -68.99
CA LYS A 820 -0.96 -28.95 -70.45
C LYS A 820 -1.17 -27.53 -70.96
N LEU A 821 -1.83 -26.67 -70.18
CA LEU A 821 -2.04 -25.25 -70.52
C LEU A 821 -0.96 -24.37 -69.90
N SER A 822 -0.41 -23.42 -70.65
CA SER A 822 0.46 -22.35 -70.14
C SER A 822 -0.37 -21.19 -69.60
N ALA A 823 0.13 -20.49 -68.57
CA ALA A 823 -0.48 -19.23 -68.14
C ALA A 823 -0.18 -18.13 -69.18
N GLY A 824 -1.14 -17.24 -69.44
CA GLY A 824 -0.95 -16.17 -70.43
C GLY A 824 -2.24 -15.74 -71.14
N GLU A 825 -2.06 -14.96 -72.19
CA GLU A 825 -3.12 -14.44 -73.05
C GLU A 825 -3.46 -15.41 -74.17
N TYR A 826 -4.73 -15.74 -74.31
CA TYR A 826 -5.26 -16.59 -75.36
C TYR A 826 -6.19 -15.79 -76.25
N ALA A 827 -5.89 -15.71 -77.54
CA ALA A 827 -6.75 -15.03 -78.50
C ALA A 827 -8.09 -15.78 -78.60
N LEU A 828 -9.20 -15.06 -78.47
CA LEU A 828 -10.53 -15.65 -78.62
C LEU A 828 -10.96 -15.58 -80.08
N GLU A 829 -11.31 -16.72 -80.68
CA GLU A 829 -11.93 -16.75 -82.00
C GLU A 829 -13.21 -15.87 -81.95
N ASP A 830 -13.29 -14.91 -82.86
CA ASP A 830 -14.35 -13.89 -82.97
C ASP A 830 -14.41 -12.78 -81.91
N GLN A 831 -13.33 -12.56 -81.13
CA GLN A 831 -13.28 -11.41 -80.20
C GLN A 831 -11.92 -10.70 -80.24
N ALA A 832 -11.95 -9.36 -80.30
CA ALA A 832 -10.74 -8.53 -80.30
C ALA A 832 -9.94 -8.57 -78.98
N ALA A 833 -10.58 -8.87 -77.85
CA ALA A 833 -9.92 -8.94 -76.55
C ALA A 833 -9.61 -10.40 -76.16
N PRO A 834 -8.37 -10.71 -75.74
CA PRO A 834 -7.98 -12.07 -75.37
C PRO A 834 -8.55 -12.49 -74.01
N ALA A 835 -8.70 -13.81 -73.84
CA ALA A 835 -8.94 -14.43 -72.54
C ALA A 835 -7.62 -14.63 -71.79
N PHE A 836 -7.67 -14.68 -70.47
CA PHE A 836 -6.48 -14.84 -69.65
C PHE A 836 -6.55 -16.11 -68.82
N ILE A 837 -5.55 -16.98 -68.98
CA ILE A 837 -5.36 -18.16 -68.15
C ILE A 837 -4.40 -17.82 -67.01
N THR A 838 -4.86 -17.96 -65.77
CA THR A 838 -4.06 -17.77 -64.55
C THR A 838 -3.98 -19.07 -63.75
N LYS A 839 -2.77 -19.46 -63.36
CA LYS A 839 -2.53 -20.57 -62.43
C LYS A 839 -2.39 -20.02 -61.01
N ARG A 840 -3.22 -20.47 -60.09
CA ARG A 840 -3.08 -20.14 -58.65
C ARG A 840 -2.15 -21.15 -57.97
N GLU A 841 -1.56 -20.75 -56.84
CA GLU A 841 -0.76 -21.63 -55.97
C GLU A 841 -1.55 -22.86 -55.48
N SER A 842 -2.87 -22.73 -55.37
CA SER A 842 -3.80 -23.85 -55.11
C SER A 842 -3.85 -24.90 -56.23
N GLY A 843 -3.19 -24.66 -57.38
CA GLY A 843 -3.22 -25.47 -58.59
C GLY A 843 -4.54 -25.38 -59.38
N LEU A 844 -5.45 -24.47 -59.00
CA LEU A 844 -6.62 -24.11 -59.81
C LEU A 844 -6.17 -23.26 -61.00
N ILE A 845 -6.68 -23.59 -62.18
CA ILE A 845 -6.52 -22.76 -63.38
C ILE A 845 -7.82 -22.03 -63.64
N LEU A 846 -7.72 -20.71 -63.77
CA LEU A 846 -8.85 -19.83 -64.02
C LEU A 846 -8.72 -19.22 -65.41
N LEU A 847 -9.79 -19.28 -66.19
CA LEU A 847 -9.94 -18.54 -67.44
C LEU A 847 -10.80 -17.30 -67.17
N SER A 848 -10.19 -16.12 -67.30
CA SER A 848 -10.84 -14.83 -67.05
C SER A 848 -11.03 -14.03 -68.34
N LYS A 849 -11.83 -12.95 -68.27
CA LYS A 849 -12.24 -12.12 -69.41
C LYS A 849 -13.11 -12.83 -70.48
N MET A 850 -13.78 -13.92 -70.11
CA MET A 850 -14.74 -14.62 -70.98
C MET A 850 -16.14 -13.99 -71.02
N MET A 851 -16.45 -13.12 -70.04
CA MET A 851 -17.79 -12.53 -69.91
C MET A 851 -18.25 -11.70 -71.11
N PRO A 852 -17.41 -10.91 -71.80
CA PRO A 852 -17.84 -10.20 -73.00
C PRO A 852 -18.30 -11.16 -74.10
N ARG A 853 -17.60 -12.29 -74.32
CA ARG A 853 -18.04 -13.33 -75.27
C ARG A 853 -19.36 -13.95 -74.87
N LEU A 854 -19.49 -14.35 -73.61
CA LEU A 854 -20.74 -14.92 -73.08
C LEU A 854 -21.91 -13.94 -73.22
N SER A 855 -21.66 -12.64 -73.03
CA SER A 855 -22.67 -11.59 -73.20
C SER A 855 -23.07 -11.41 -74.68
N GLN A 856 -22.11 -11.42 -75.61
CA GLN A 856 -22.38 -11.39 -77.05
C GLN A 856 -23.22 -12.60 -77.51
N LEU A 857 -22.98 -13.76 -76.89
CA LEU A 857 -23.74 -14.98 -77.15
C LEU A 857 -25.11 -14.99 -76.47
N ASN A 858 -25.53 -13.93 -75.75
CA ASN A 858 -26.75 -13.90 -74.93
C ASN A 858 -26.87 -15.11 -73.99
N ALA A 859 -25.76 -15.50 -73.37
CA ALA A 859 -25.67 -16.66 -72.49
C ALA A 859 -26.52 -16.50 -71.22
N LYS A 860 -27.28 -17.54 -70.84
CA LYS A 860 -28.04 -17.59 -69.59
C LYS A 860 -27.44 -18.61 -68.62
N VAL A 861 -27.63 -18.37 -67.32
CA VAL A 861 -27.27 -19.35 -66.28
C VAL A 861 -28.07 -20.63 -66.54
N GLY A 862 -27.39 -21.78 -66.51
CA GLY A 862 -27.94 -23.09 -66.85
C GLY A 862 -27.70 -23.54 -68.30
N GLU A 863 -27.19 -22.68 -69.19
CA GLU A 863 -26.84 -23.08 -70.56
C GLU A 863 -25.45 -23.74 -70.62
N SER A 864 -25.31 -24.75 -71.46
CA SER A 864 -24.05 -25.47 -71.68
C SER A 864 -23.22 -24.86 -72.80
N PHE A 865 -21.91 -24.74 -72.57
CA PHE A 865 -20.94 -24.20 -73.52
C PHE A 865 -19.79 -25.18 -73.71
N ARG A 866 -19.32 -25.29 -74.95
CA ARG A 866 -18.11 -26.02 -75.33
C ARG A 866 -16.97 -25.04 -75.50
N LEU A 867 -15.94 -25.19 -74.68
CA LEU A 867 -14.70 -24.44 -74.78
C LEU A 867 -13.63 -25.30 -75.46
N ARG A 868 -12.96 -24.74 -76.46
CA ARG A 868 -11.82 -25.33 -77.16
C ARG A 868 -10.60 -24.46 -76.91
N ILE A 869 -9.48 -25.03 -76.50
CA ILE A 869 -8.23 -24.29 -76.28
C ILE A 869 -7.07 -25.01 -76.95
N ASN A 870 -6.28 -24.30 -77.74
CA ASN A 870 -5.02 -24.78 -78.28
C ASN A 870 -3.84 -24.06 -77.59
N PRO A 871 -3.07 -24.74 -76.71
CA PRO A 871 -1.98 -24.12 -75.97
C PRO A 871 -0.74 -23.81 -76.82
N GLU A 872 -0.53 -24.52 -77.92
CA GLU A 872 0.60 -24.24 -78.82
C GLU A 872 0.36 -22.95 -79.63
N ARG A 873 -0.88 -22.73 -80.05
CA ARG A 873 -1.27 -21.54 -80.81
C ARG A 873 -1.73 -20.38 -79.93
N MET A 874 -1.93 -20.60 -78.63
CA MET A 874 -2.50 -19.64 -77.68
C MET A 874 -3.86 -19.09 -78.17
N VAL A 875 -4.73 -19.97 -78.69
CA VAL A 875 -6.07 -19.62 -79.19
C VAL A 875 -7.14 -20.38 -78.42
N ALA A 876 -8.27 -19.75 -78.15
CA ALA A 876 -9.44 -20.37 -77.55
C ALA A 876 -10.72 -20.02 -78.31
N SER A 877 -11.70 -20.92 -78.31
CA SER A 877 -13.02 -20.66 -78.86
C SER A 877 -14.12 -21.23 -77.99
N LEU A 878 -15.25 -20.50 -77.95
CA LEU A 878 -16.39 -20.81 -77.11
C LEU A 878 -17.63 -20.90 -77.98
N HIS A 879 -18.29 -22.06 -77.94
CA HIS A 879 -19.51 -22.34 -78.68
C HIS A 879 -20.62 -22.76 -77.72
N ARG A 880 -21.84 -22.30 -77.97
CA ARG A 880 -23.02 -22.79 -77.24
C ARG A 880 -23.28 -24.25 -77.66
N VAL A 881 -23.51 -25.14 -76.70
CA VAL A 881 -23.91 -26.52 -76.99
C VAL A 881 -25.43 -26.51 -77.13
N GLU A 882 -25.94 -26.86 -78.31
CA GLU A 882 -27.37 -27.08 -78.49
C GLU A 882 -27.80 -28.20 -77.55
N ALA A 883 -28.86 -27.98 -76.78
CA ALA A 883 -29.39 -28.98 -75.87
C ALA A 883 -29.62 -30.27 -76.67
N ARG A 884 -28.94 -31.36 -76.29
CA ARG A 884 -29.24 -32.67 -76.86
C ARG A 884 -30.71 -32.93 -76.56
N SER A 885 -31.56 -32.88 -77.59
CA SER A 885 -32.93 -33.38 -77.52
C SER A 885 -32.87 -34.76 -76.89
N ALA A 886 -33.46 -34.93 -75.71
CA ALA A 886 -33.42 -36.20 -74.99
C ALA A 886 -34.01 -37.28 -75.90
N GLN A 887 -33.14 -38.16 -76.42
CA GLN A 887 -33.50 -39.44 -76.99
C GLN A 887 -33.33 -40.51 -75.94
#